data_AF-A0A933FH48-F1
#
_entry.id   AF-A0A933FH48-F1
#
_cell.length_a   1.000
_cell.length_b   1.000
_cell.length_c   1.000
_cell.angle_alpha   90.00
_cell.angle_beta   90.00
_cell.angle_gamma   90.00
#
_symmetry.space_group_name_H-M   'P 1'
#
loop_
_entity.id
_entity.type
_entity.pdbx_description
1 polymer ?
#
loop_
_entity_poly.entity_id
_entity_poly.type
_entity_poly.pdbx_seq_one_letter_code
_entity_poly.pdbx_strand_id
1 'polypeptide(L)'
;AQVAPGSAANPFLFLGADSTLATRVSAAQLAGLSFRSARLNWQPLPASPSSATAEGYLVQVSTASDFSMAVISSATADISLSTLSVAGLSAQTTYYFRVGALNWQGAANFVTLSSAVTPAASPTPAGCGLTVFVRQDGGGDALGIQEALGQLPVSLSTTTCVVVADAQTYAEQVTVRGFANNGYRLQLSAAPGVTPVLSPPALSTAAFLLQNASVTVQGFAIRPANPLPYGVRASSAMAAITVDVIDNNQLQIAAVALSSFGVLSNSSITVQAAHGVYIDGTMNQVVDSTAIAVNPGQYPLFVNGGSLNTFDHLRTDGYVGVYLLNTNGNAILRSSMSASANQAVLSLSGSNLNTVSLSTFTGGFHGVNTTQSSSNTFAWNSISNLVGPAAMLIGSGINNAIDGNAIVGTNAGLVLDGDLNIVIRNQIGAVAAGPGLVGLDIAGSSNTVADNFVSGPVQGYGLQVSGHGNVISQSTITDNGGDYALFFYENASYGNLVLQSSISNASGRAVGFWKGASNAVIQSTVTGGGNAAAIESVMSQFSFIADSFIQGSTGVYVSASTGTIVTRNRIAAAGGDGLRFDSSYGLAATSNTISAGRSALFLDSGNGGVLNLSSGTILGGKYGLTVAAQAPGAALEVNGMTFRTLTPGATAINFLGGTFASDFSNVDFADASIGLAVDASLLTGSDVRMMGFSGPKGGSNFELDPGSQVQWISGTEFAFTGTFASPGGALIVNNAGDSVIGAGIVRDTITAGGGSPYSYELLAAFGPLLPNGFFGLVKYDASGAMITSATVSGSVQQRALAVDRLGDVYVGFTDFAYPPTQAFILKLDPGLAPIGLVQISTFVVGAPVQLLARGDYLYAI
;
A
#
# COMPACT_ATOMS: atom_id res chain seq x y z
N ALA A 1 -9.97 -115.89 29.27
CA ALA A 1 -11.14 -116.66 29.72
C ALA A 1 -11.46 -116.24 31.15
N GLN A 2 -12.74 -116.26 31.52
CA GLN A 2 -13.34 -115.73 32.75
C GLN A 2 -12.74 -116.23 34.09
N VAL A 3 -13.11 -115.48 35.13
CA VAL A 3 -13.52 -115.87 36.50
C VAL A 3 -12.63 -115.33 37.62
N ALA A 4 -13.20 -114.42 38.42
CA ALA A 4 -12.75 -113.95 39.73
C ALA A 4 -12.95 -115.04 40.81
N PRO A 5 -12.25 -115.00 41.97
CA PRO A 5 -12.87 -114.34 43.14
C PRO A 5 -11.90 -113.76 44.20
N GLY A 6 -12.42 -112.81 45.01
CA GLY A 6 -12.28 -112.86 46.48
C GLY A 6 -11.17 -112.10 47.22
N SER A 7 -11.58 -110.95 47.80
CA SER A 7 -11.21 -110.34 49.10
C SER A 7 -9.78 -109.88 49.43
N ALA A 8 -9.63 -108.57 49.62
CA ALA A 8 -9.13 -108.00 50.87
C ALA A 8 -9.68 -106.56 51.01
N ALA A 9 -10.41 -106.30 52.10
CA ALA A 9 -10.85 -104.96 52.47
C ALA A 9 -9.63 -104.12 52.86
N ASN A 10 -9.43 -102.99 52.16
CA ASN A 10 -8.46 -101.97 52.54
C ASN A 10 -9.15 -101.03 53.53
N PRO A 11 -8.69 -100.87 54.79
CA PRO A 11 -9.36 -100.06 55.80
C PRO A 11 -8.97 -98.57 55.73
N PHE A 12 -8.37 -98.11 54.63
CA PHE A 12 -8.03 -96.70 54.48
C PHE A 12 -9.22 -95.95 53.89
N LEU A 13 -9.93 -95.23 54.77
CA LEU A 13 -10.82 -94.15 54.40
C LEU A 13 -9.97 -93.14 53.60
N PHE A 14 -10.24 -92.98 52.30
CA PHE A 14 -9.68 -91.87 51.52
C PHE A 14 -10.35 -90.60 52.04
N LEU A 15 -9.80 -90.00 53.10
CA LEU A 15 -10.05 -88.62 53.42
C LEU A 15 -9.55 -87.84 52.20
N GLY A 16 -10.47 -87.23 51.44
CA GLY A 16 -10.10 -86.44 50.27
C GLY A 16 -8.95 -85.50 50.63
N ALA A 17 -7.96 -85.39 49.76
CA ALA A 17 -6.90 -84.42 49.95
C ALA A 17 -7.54 -83.03 49.97
N ASP A 18 -7.62 -82.43 51.16
CA ASP A 18 -8.14 -81.09 51.35
C ASP A 18 -6.99 -80.09 51.16
N SER A 19 -7.25 -78.99 50.45
CA SER A 19 -6.21 -78.00 50.19
C SER A 19 -5.95 -77.21 51.47
N THR A 20 -4.68 -77.09 51.87
CA THR A 20 -4.31 -76.17 52.97
C THR A 20 -4.54 -74.72 52.54
N LEU A 21 -4.59 -73.79 53.50
CA LEU A 21 -4.55 -72.36 53.18
C LEU A 21 -3.24 -72.01 52.46
N ALA A 22 -3.30 -71.06 51.53
CA ALA A 22 -2.11 -70.49 50.92
C ALA A 22 -1.26 -69.75 51.96
N THR A 23 0.02 -69.55 51.67
CA THR A 23 0.90 -68.72 52.53
C THR A 23 0.33 -67.30 52.62
N ARG A 24 0.35 -66.70 53.83
CA ARG A 24 -0.11 -65.31 53.98
C ARG A 24 0.80 -64.36 53.21
N VAL A 25 0.21 -63.31 52.66
CA VAL A 25 0.98 -62.21 52.08
C VAL A 25 1.79 -61.49 53.16
N SER A 26 3.00 -61.04 52.82
CA SER A 26 3.84 -60.20 53.67
C SER A 26 3.80 -58.74 53.20
N ALA A 27 4.28 -57.83 54.06
CA ALA A 27 4.36 -56.40 53.77
C ALA A 27 3.05 -55.77 53.27
N ALA A 28 1.91 -56.30 53.74
CA ALA A 28 0.60 -55.76 53.41
C ALA A 28 0.42 -54.39 54.07
N GLN A 29 -0.01 -53.39 53.31
CA GLN A 29 -0.29 -52.05 53.82
C GLN A 29 -1.38 -51.34 53.00
N LEU A 30 -1.94 -50.28 53.58
CA LEU A 30 -2.82 -49.36 52.88
C LEU A 30 -1.94 -48.42 52.03
N ALA A 31 -1.95 -48.63 50.72
CA ALA A 31 -1.11 -47.91 49.76
C ALA A 31 -1.73 -46.58 49.30
N GLY A 32 -3.04 -46.43 49.44
CA GLY A 32 -3.77 -45.21 49.09
C GLY A 32 -5.18 -45.21 49.65
N LEU A 33 -5.68 -44.04 50.02
CA LEU A 33 -7.03 -43.84 50.53
C LEU A 33 -7.60 -42.53 50.00
N SER A 34 -8.62 -42.64 49.16
CA SER A 34 -9.43 -41.50 48.72
C SER A 34 -10.74 -41.45 49.50
N PHE A 35 -11.56 -40.43 49.25
CA PHE A 35 -12.88 -40.33 49.87
C PHE A 35 -13.86 -41.43 49.44
N ARG A 36 -13.53 -42.22 48.40
CA ARG A 36 -14.41 -43.25 47.83
C ARG A 36 -13.71 -44.54 47.37
N SER A 37 -12.40 -44.65 47.55
CA SER A 37 -11.62 -45.84 47.18
C SER A 37 -10.46 -46.07 48.14
N ALA A 38 -10.03 -47.33 48.25
CA ALA A 38 -8.83 -47.72 48.98
C ALA A 38 -7.99 -48.65 48.11
N ARG A 39 -6.68 -48.40 48.09
CA ARG A 39 -5.69 -49.24 47.40
C ARG A 39 -4.82 -49.91 48.45
N LEU A 40 -4.71 -51.24 48.36
CA LEU A 40 -3.81 -52.02 49.20
C LEU A 40 -2.67 -52.55 48.33
N ASN A 41 -1.50 -52.69 48.92
CA ASN A 41 -0.39 -53.44 48.33
C ASN A 41 0.20 -54.45 49.32
N TRP A 42 0.91 -55.42 48.78
CA TRP A 42 1.63 -56.48 49.49
C TRP A 42 2.77 -57.01 48.63
N GLN A 43 3.63 -57.86 49.20
CA GLN A 43 4.65 -58.56 48.44
C GLN A 43 4.02 -59.77 47.70
N PRO A 44 4.12 -59.86 46.35
CA PRO A 44 3.64 -61.02 45.60
C PRO A 44 4.30 -62.31 46.07
N LEU A 45 3.53 -63.39 46.03
CA LEU A 45 3.99 -64.74 46.31
C LEU A 45 4.64 -65.31 45.04
N PRO A 46 5.70 -66.13 45.17
CA PRO A 46 6.38 -66.72 44.01
C PRO A 46 5.47 -67.70 43.28
N ALA A 47 5.59 -67.79 41.95
CA ALA A 47 4.79 -68.71 41.13
C ALA A 47 5.05 -70.20 41.43
N SER A 48 6.20 -70.52 42.02
CA SER A 48 6.54 -71.87 42.49
C SER A 48 7.56 -71.79 43.64
N PRO A 49 7.68 -72.83 44.48
CA PRO A 49 6.91 -74.08 44.52
C PRO A 49 5.47 -73.90 45.00
N SER A 50 4.61 -74.92 44.81
CA SER A 50 3.18 -74.87 45.20
C SER A 50 2.96 -74.64 46.71
N SER A 51 3.95 -74.95 47.54
CA SER A 51 3.93 -74.68 48.98
C SER A 51 4.10 -73.21 49.35
N ALA A 52 4.56 -72.36 48.41
CA ALA A 52 4.84 -70.94 48.64
C ALA A 52 4.03 -70.00 47.72
N THR A 53 3.22 -70.54 46.82
CA THR A 53 2.37 -69.76 45.88
C THR A 53 0.92 -69.60 46.38
N ALA A 54 0.08 -68.99 45.56
CA ALA A 54 -1.38 -68.87 45.73
C ALA A 54 -2.07 -69.09 44.37
N GLU A 55 -3.40 -69.08 44.35
CA GLU A 55 -4.22 -69.01 43.12
C GLU A 55 -4.69 -67.58 42.81
N GLY A 56 -4.24 -66.60 43.61
CA GLY A 56 -4.66 -65.22 43.48
C GLY A 56 -4.74 -64.48 44.82
N TYR A 57 -5.36 -63.31 44.79
CA TYR A 57 -5.54 -62.44 45.93
C TYR A 57 -6.97 -61.92 46.04
N LEU A 58 -7.43 -61.70 47.27
CA LEU A 58 -8.70 -61.07 47.59
C LEU A 58 -8.48 -59.96 48.62
N VAL A 59 -8.85 -58.74 48.26
CA VAL A 59 -8.95 -57.59 49.16
C VAL A 59 -10.40 -57.43 49.62
N GLN A 60 -10.58 -57.15 50.90
CA GLN A 60 -11.87 -56.87 51.51
C GLN A 60 -11.80 -55.63 52.39
N VAL A 61 -12.84 -54.82 52.33
CA VAL A 61 -13.01 -53.55 53.04
C VAL A 61 -14.39 -53.53 53.68
N SER A 62 -14.49 -53.19 54.97
CA SER A 62 -15.77 -53.12 55.69
C SER A 62 -15.77 -52.01 56.74
N THR A 63 -16.95 -51.51 57.10
CA THR A 63 -17.13 -50.61 58.25
C THR A 63 -17.17 -51.37 59.59
N ALA A 64 -17.27 -52.71 59.55
CA ALA A 64 -17.11 -53.57 60.72
C ALA A 64 -15.68 -54.13 60.81
N SER A 65 -15.08 -54.08 62.00
CA SER A 65 -13.72 -54.60 62.23
C SER A 65 -13.58 -56.11 62.06
N ASP A 66 -14.68 -56.86 62.20
CA ASP A 66 -14.75 -58.31 62.04
C ASP A 66 -15.20 -58.75 60.63
N PHE A 67 -15.50 -57.79 59.74
CA PHE A 67 -16.01 -58.03 58.38
C PHE A 67 -17.34 -58.81 58.36
N SER A 68 -18.17 -58.69 59.40
CA SER A 68 -19.51 -59.30 59.48
C SER A 68 -20.59 -58.53 58.72
N MET A 69 -20.36 -57.23 58.47
CA MET A 69 -21.25 -56.36 57.70
C MET A 69 -20.92 -56.40 56.20
N ALA A 70 -21.58 -55.54 55.40
CA ALA A 70 -21.28 -55.38 53.99
C ALA A 70 -19.77 -55.23 53.76
N VAL A 71 -19.23 -56.11 52.92
CA VAL A 71 -17.83 -56.14 52.50
C VAL A 71 -17.77 -55.71 51.05
N ILE A 72 -17.00 -54.66 50.78
CA ILE A 72 -16.63 -54.28 49.43
C ILE A 72 -15.30 -54.98 49.14
N SER A 73 -15.21 -55.65 48.01
CA SER A 73 -14.05 -56.50 47.69
C SER A 73 -13.52 -56.29 46.28
N SER A 74 -12.28 -56.72 46.09
CA SER A 74 -11.60 -56.80 44.80
C SER A 74 -10.73 -58.03 44.79
N ALA A 75 -10.67 -58.77 43.69
CA ALA A 75 -9.93 -60.03 43.62
C ALA A 75 -9.24 -60.20 42.26
N THR A 76 -8.16 -60.99 42.24
CA THR A 76 -7.43 -61.35 41.04
C THR A 76 -6.94 -62.80 41.15
N ALA A 77 -6.90 -63.52 40.03
CA ALA A 77 -6.22 -64.82 39.93
C ALA A 77 -4.74 -64.68 39.53
N ASP A 78 -4.31 -63.48 39.17
CA ASP A 78 -2.92 -63.21 38.80
C ASP A 78 -2.06 -62.99 40.05
N ILE A 79 -1.28 -64.03 40.37
CA ILE A 79 -0.37 -64.05 41.50
C ILE A 79 0.81 -63.09 41.38
N SER A 80 1.09 -62.58 40.18
CA SER A 80 2.15 -61.59 39.98
C SER A 80 1.74 -60.20 40.46
N LEU A 81 0.44 -59.96 40.66
CA LEU A 81 -0.06 -58.67 41.14
C LEU A 81 0.26 -58.46 42.63
N SER A 82 0.78 -57.28 42.92
CA SER A 82 1.11 -56.81 44.27
C SER A 82 0.11 -55.80 44.83
N THR A 83 -0.90 -55.40 44.05
CA THR A 83 -1.83 -54.33 44.44
C THR A 83 -3.25 -54.59 43.94
N LEU A 84 -4.25 -54.26 44.75
CA LEU A 84 -5.66 -54.20 44.33
C LEU A 84 -6.33 -52.95 44.92
N SER A 85 -7.29 -52.40 44.18
CA SER A 85 -8.10 -51.26 44.59
C SER A 85 -9.55 -51.68 44.80
N VAL A 86 -10.19 -51.09 45.80
CA VAL A 86 -11.62 -51.23 46.10
C VAL A 86 -12.27 -49.85 45.99
N ALA A 87 -13.34 -49.73 45.21
CA ALA A 87 -14.08 -48.49 44.99
C ALA A 87 -15.49 -48.56 45.62
N GLY A 88 -16.17 -47.41 45.76
CA GLY A 88 -17.52 -47.33 46.32
C GLY A 88 -17.55 -47.08 47.83
N LEU A 89 -16.46 -46.56 48.41
CA LEU A 89 -16.43 -46.13 49.80
C LEU A 89 -17.22 -44.82 49.98
N SER A 90 -17.71 -44.59 51.19
CA SER A 90 -18.29 -43.30 51.59
C SER A 90 -17.22 -42.40 52.20
N ALA A 91 -17.31 -41.09 51.98
CA ALA A 91 -16.42 -40.09 52.56
C ALA A 91 -16.60 -40.00 54.09
N GLN A 92 -15.59 -39.52 54.81
CA GLN A 92 -15.62 -39.33 56.27
C GLN A 92 -16.08 -40.56 57.07
N THR A 93 -15.72 -41.76 56.59
CA THR A 93 -16.17 -43.04 57.16
C THR A 93 -14.97 -43.90 57.54
N THR A 94 -15.02 -44.52 58.72
CA THR A 94 -14.00 -45.46 59.17
C THR A 94 -14.15 -46.81 58.48
N TYR A 95 -13.08 -47.29 57.86
CA TYR A 95 -13.02 -48.61 57.24
C TYR A 95 -11.89 -49.46 57.83
N TYR A 96 -12.13 -50.77 57.84
CA TYR A 96 -11.18 -51.82 58.18
C TYR A 96 -10.84 -52.60 56.90
N PHE A 97 -9.57 -52.95 56.74
CA PHE A 97 -9.04 -53.53 55.50
C PHE A 97 -8.35 -54.86 55.77
N ARG A 98 -8.53 -55.83 54.87
CA ARG A 98 -7.76 -57.08 54.88
C ARG A 98 -7.45 -57.57 53.47
N VAL A 99 -6.31 -58.23 53.30
CA VAL A 99 -5.92 -58.89 52.05
C VAL A 99 -5.57 -60.35 52.32
N GLY A 100 -6.03 -61.26 51.48
CA GLY A 100 -5.77 -62.69 51.61
C GLY A 100 -5.27 -63.32 50.32
N ALA A 101 -4.30 -64.23 50.45
CA ALA A 101 -3.89 -65.13 49.39
C ALA A 101 -4.90 -66.27 49.24
N LEU A 102 -5.28 -66.60 48.01
CA LEU A 102 -6.27 -67.63 47.69
C LEU A 102 -5.58 -69.00 47.55
N ASN A 103 -6.13 -70.05 48.13
CA ASN A 103 -5.68 -71.43 47.89
C ASN A 103 -6.39 -72.03 46.66
N TRP A 104 -6.12 -73.32 46.38
CA TRP A 104 -6.66 -74.09 45.25
C TRP A 104 -8.20 -74.17 45.21
N GLN A 105 -8.86 -73.97 46.35
CA GLN A 105 -10.32 -73.93 46.47
C GLN A 105 -10.88 -72.50 46.57
N GLY A 106 -10.05 -71.46 46.37
CA GLY A 106 -10.45 -70.06 46.51
C GLY A 106 -10.62 -69.58 47.96
N ALA A 107 -10.20 -70.35 48.95
CA ALA A 107 -10.22 -69.93 50.35
C ALA A 107 -9.08 -68.94 50.65
N ALA A 108 -9.43 -67.78 51.20
CA ALA A 108 -8.49 -66.69 51.46
C ALA A 108 -7.82 -66.78 52.84
N ASN A 109 -6.50 -66.70 52.88
CA ASN A 109 -5.72 -66.57 54.12
C ASN A 109 -5.40 -65.10 54.42
N PHE A 110 -6.27 -64.44 55.19
CA PHE A 110 -6.24 -62.99 55.38
C PHE A 110 -5.17 -62.47 56.35
N VAL A 111 -4.65 -61.30 56.03
CA VAL A 111 -3.91 -60.37 56.90
C VAL A 111 -4.74 -59.10 57.05
N THR A 112 -5.04 -58.71 58.29
CA THR A 112 -5.77 -57.45 58.61
C THR A 112 -4.79 -56.28 58.69
N LEU A 113 -5.20 -55.13 58.20
CA LEU A 113 -4.45 -53.87 58.22
C LEU A 113 -5.03 -52.90 59.26
N SER A 114 -4.31 -51.80 59.51
CA SER A 114 -4.84 -50.70 60.33
C SER A 114 -6.09 -50.08 59.69
N SER A 115 -7.06 -49.69 60.53
CA SER A 115 -8.23 -48.94 60.09
C SER A 115 -7.85 -47.52 59.67
N ALA A 116 -8.63 -46.93 58.76
CA ALA A 116 -8.45 -45.55 58.34
C ALA A 116 -9.80 -44.87 58.09
N VAL A 117 -9.83 -43.54 58.25
CA VAL A 117 -11.00 -42.71 57.94
C VAL A 117 -10.83 -42.14 56.54
N THR A 118 -11.81 -42.37 55.67
CA THR A 118 -11.80 -41.74 54.34
C THR A 118 -11.88 -40.22 54.47
N PRO A 119 -11.13 -39.44 53.68
CA PRO A 119 -11.18 -37.99 53.73
C PRO A 119 -12.55 -37.44 53.32
N ALA A 120 -12.77 -36.14 53.51
CA ALA A 120 -13.92 -35.44 52.96
C ALA A 120 -13.91 -35.48 51.43
N ALA A 121 -15.09 -35.42 50.82
CA ALA A 121 -15.22 -35.43 49.37
C ALA A 121 -14.57 -34.19 48.76
N SER A 122 -13.73 -34.39 47.75
CA SER A 122 -13.18 -33.29 46.95
C SER A 122 -14.28 -32.64 46.13
N PRO A 123 -14.33 -31.29 46.05
CA PRO A 123 -15.35 -30.61 45.27
C PRO A 123 -15.22 -30.95 43.79
N THR A 124 -16.33 -31.33 43.18
CA THR A 124 -16.42 -31.52 41.73
C THR A 124 -16.22 -30.17 41.04
N PRO A 125 -15.32 -30.05 40.05
CA PRO A 125 -15.19 -28.82 39.30
C PRO A 125 -16.51 -28.44 38.62
N ALA A 126 -16.78 -27.15 38.53
CA ALA A 126 -17.99 -26.65 37.89
C ALA A 126 -18.09 -27.15 36.44
N GLY A 127 -19.27 -27.64 36.06
CA GLY A 127 -19.53 -28.16 34.72
C GLY A 127 -19.15 -29.63 34.50
N CYS A 128 -18.45 -30.28 35.44
CA CYS A 128 -18.16 -31.71 35.38
C CYS A 128 -19.31 -32.53 36.00
N GLY A 129 -19.90 -33.45 35.24
CA GLY A 129 -20.90 -34.40 35.76
C GLY A 129 -20.28 -35.68 36.33
N LEU A 130 -19.07 -36.02 35.88
CA LEU A 130 -18.23 -37.09 36.42
C LEU A 130 -16.80 -36.57 36.60
N THR A 131 -16.14 -36.93 37.70
CA THR A 131 -14.75 -36.53 37.97
C THR A 131 -13.95 -37.68 38.57
N VAL A 132 -12.76 -37.94 38.04
CA VAL A 132 -11.75 -38.86 38.60
C VAL A 132 -10.55 -38.02 39.05
N PHE A 133 -10.16 -38.16 40.32
CA PHE A 133 -9.02 -37.42 40.88
C PHE A 133 -7.74 -38.25 40.79
N VAL A 134 -6.65 -37.62 40.38
CA VAL A 134 -5.33 -38.25 40.26
C VAL A 134 -4.40 -37.66 41.32
N ARG A 135 -3.76 -38.53 42.11
CA ARG A 135 -2.68 -38.16 43.02
C ARG A 135 -1.67 -39.29 43.15
N GLN A 136 -0.37 -39.00 43.08
CA GLN A 136 0.67 -40.02 43.22
C GLN A 136 0.85 -40.51 44.67
N ASP A 137 0.43 -39.72 45.65
CA ASP A 137 0.46 -40.09 47.07
C ASP A 137 -0.64 -41.09 47.48
N GLY A 138 -1.48 -41.52 46.53
CA GLY A 138 -2.58 -42.45 46.79
C GLY A 138 -3.84 -41.81 47.39
N GLY A 139 -3.88 -40.48 47.55
CA GLY A 139 -5.08 -39.76 48.00
C GLY A 139 -6.16 -39.56 46.93
N GLY A 140 -5.87 -39.93 45.68
CA GLY A 140 -6.78 -39.87 44.53
C GLY A 140 -7.38 -41.23 44.15
N ASP A 141 -8.24 -41.24 43.13
CA ASP A 141 -8.83 -42.46 42.57
C ASP A 141 -7.87 -43.24 41.66
N ALA A 142 -6.86 -42.55 41.12
CA ALA A 142 -5.82 -43.11 40.26
C ALA A 142 -4.46 -42.51 40.62
N LEU A 143 -3.38 -43.28 40.38
CA LEU A 143 -2.00 -42.82 40.59
C LEU A 143 -1.43 -42.14 39.34
N GLY A 144 -1.98 -42.42 38.16
CA GLY A 144 -1.60 -41.82 36.88
C GLY A 144 -2.80 -41.30 36.08
N ILE A 145 -2.55 -40.40 35.15
CA ILE A 145 -3.57 -39.80 34.28
C ILE A 145 -4.07 -40.83 33.27
N GLN A 146 -3.18 -41.66 32.72
CA GLN A 146 -3.59 -42.72 31.78
C GLN A 146 -4.43 -43.81 32.47
N GLU A 147 -4.14 -44.11 33.74
CA GLU A 147 -4.94 -45.00 34.58
C GLU A 147 -6.34 -44.40 34.81
N ALA A 148 -6.42 -43.11 35.16
CA ALA A 148 -7.69 -42.41 35.35
C ALA A 148 -8.58 -42.44 34.10
N LEU A 149 -7.99 -42.21 32.91
CA LEU A 149 -8.69 -42.34 31.64
C LEU A 149 -9.28 -43.74 31.41
N GLY A 150 -8.58 -44.79 31.86
CA GLY A 150 -9.05 -46.18 31.76
C GLY A 150 -10.25 -46.51 32.66
N GLN A 151 -10.52 -45.68 33.67
CA GLN A 151 -11.67 -45.84 34.57
C GLN A 151 -12.95 -45.15 34.03
N LEU A 152 -12.84 -44.34 32.98
CA LEU A 152 -13.96 -43.56 32.45
C LEU A 152 -14.89 -44.39 31.56
N PRO A 153 -16.20 -44.07 31.50
CA PRO A 153 -17.10 -44.68 30.52
C PRO A 153 -16.69 -44.29 29.10
N VAL A 154 -16.67 -45.26 28.19
CA VAL A 154 -16.35 -45.01 26.76
C VAL A 154 -17.40 -44.14 26.07
N SER A 155 -18.67 -44.20 26.50
CA SER A 155 -19.76 -43.36 26.01
C SER A 155 -20.10 -42.30 27.05
N LEU A 156 -19.81 -41.04 26.74
CA LEU A 156 -19.99 -39.94 27.68
C LEU A 156 -21.48 -39.54 27.71
N SER A 157 -22.02 -39.43 28.93
CA SER A 157 -23.38 -38.91 29.20
C SER A 157 -23.35 -37.53 29.88
N THR A 158 -22.17 -37.05 30.26
CA THR A 158 -21.92 -35.73 30.86
C THR A 158 -20.51 -35.27 30.49
N THR A 159 -20.21 -33.99 30.66
CA THR A 159 -18.81 -33.53 30.65
C THR A 159 -18.05 -34.26 31.76
N THR A 160 -17.01 -34.97 31.38
CA THR A 160 -16.26 -35.87 32.25
C THR A 160 -14.86 -35.35 32.44
N CYS A 161 -14.39 -35.36 33.69
CA CYS A 161 -13.16 -34.68 34.07
C CYS A 161 -12.16 -35.61 34.74
N VAL A 162 -10.89 -35.49 34.36
CA VAL A 162 -9.75 -36.05 35.08
C VAL A 162 -9.00 -34.88 35.72
N VAL A 163 -8.96 -34.86 37.05
CA VAL A 163 -8.40 -33.74 37.82
C VAL A 163 -7.14 -34.20 38.53
N VAL A 164 -6.00 -33.65 38.15
CA VAL A 164 -4.73 -33.89 38.85
C VAL A 164 -4.62 -32.94 40.04
N ALA A 165 -4.64 -33.49 41.25
CA ALA A 165 -4.80 -32.74 42.50
C ALA A 165 -3.51 -32.59 43.31
N ASP A 166 -2.35 -32.86 42.69
CA ASP A 166 -1.03 -32.61 43.24
C ASP A 166 -0.11 -31.97 42.18
N ALA A 167 1.10 -31.59 42.59
CA ALA A 167 2.10 -30.96 41.74
C ALA A 167 3.27 -31.92 41.39
N GLN A 168 3.00 -33.23 41.34
CA GLN A 168 4.05 -34.23 41.09
C GLN A 168 4.42 -34.32 39.61
N THR A 169 5.52 -35.05 39.34
CA THR A 169 5.94 -35.37 37.98
C THR A 169 5.37 -36.72 37.54
N TYR A 170 4.58 -36.70 36.47
CA TYR A 170 3.97 -37.87 35.86
C TYR A 170 4.80 -38.35 34.67
N ALA A 171 5.45 -39.50 34.84
CA ALA A 171 6.30 -40.13 33.84
C ALA A 171 5.49 -41.01 32.89
N GLU A 172 4.61 -40.41 32.09
CA GLU A 172 3.73 -41.13 31.17
C GLU A 172 3.47 -40.32 29.88
N GLN A 173 3.15 -41.02 28.78
CA GLN A 173 2.42 -40.45 27.65
C GLN A 173 0.92 -40.61 27.93
N VAL A 174 0.16 -39.53 27.87
CA VAL A 174 -1.30 -39.55 28.02
C VAL A 174 -1.96 -39.62 26.64
N THR A 175 -2.59 -40.74 26.34
CA THR A 175 -3.28 -40.98 25.06
C THR A 175 -4.79 -40.97 25.28
N VAL A 176 -5.48 -40.03 24.63
CA VAL A 176 -6.93 -39.90 24.68
C VAL A 176 -7.51 -40.45 23.38
N ARG A 177 -8.11 -41.65 23.44
CA ARG A 177 -8.67 -42.36 22.28
C ARG A 177 -9.86 -43.24 22.68
N GLY A 178 -10.78 -43.49 21.75
CA GLY A 178 -11.88 -44.44 21.90
C GLY A 178 -13.13 -43.94 22.61
N PHE A 179 -13.27 -42.63 22.88
CA PHE A 179 -14.47 -42.09 23.52
C PHE A 179 -15.55 -41.66 22.51
N ALA A 180 -16.81 -41.97 22.80
CA ALA A 180 -17.98 -41.40 22.14
C ALA A 180 -18.49 -40.22 22.96
N ASN A 181 -18.25 -39.00 22.48
CA ASN A 181 -18.50 -37.80 23.27
C ASN A 181 -19.99 -37.43 23.40
N ASN A 182 -20.84 -37.79 22.45
CA ASN A 182 -22.30 -37.50 22.46
C ASN A 182 -22.66 -36.03 22.78
N GLY A 183 -21.86 -35.08 22.31
CA GLY A 183 -22.04 -33.64 22.59
C GLY A 183 -21.38 -33.14 23.88
N TYR A 184 -20.82 -34.02 24.69
CA TYR A 184 -20.05 -33.68 25.88
C TYR A 184 -18.55 -33.55 25.59
N ARG A 185 -17.80 -33.10 26.61
CA ARG A 185 -16.36 -32.86 26.55
C ARG A 185 -15.62 -33.71 27.57
N LEU A 186 -14.46 -34.21 27.19
CA LEU A 186 -13.51 -34.84 28.11
C LEU A 186 -12.47 -33.79 28.51
N GLN A 187 -12.37 -33.50 29.80
CA GLN A 187 -11.49 -32.46 30.33
C GLN A 187 -10.40 -33.07 31.21
N LEU A 188 -9.15 -32.84 30.84
CA LEU A 188 -7.99 -33.11 31.66
C LEU A 188 -7.53 -31.77 32.25
N SER A 189 -7.51 -31.66 33.57
CA SER A 189 -7.17 -30.40 34.22
C SER A 189 -6.34 -30.60 35.48
N ALA A 190 -5.41 -29.69 35.75
CA ALA A 190 -4.85 -29.53 37.08
C ALA A 190 -5.88 -28.88 38.02
N ALA A 191 -5.85 -29.24 39.31
CA ALA A 191 -6.62 -28.54 40.32
C ALA A 191 -6.11 -27.08 40.50
N PRO A 192 -6.93 -26.16 41.01
CA PRO A 192 -6.49 -24.79 41.24
C PRO A 192 -5.27 -24.73 42.18
N GLY A 193 -4.25 -23.95 41.79
CA GLY A 193 -3.05 -23.73 42.60
C GLY A 193 -1.99 -24.83 42.53
N VAL A 194 -2.20 -25.88 41.72
CA VAL A 194 -1.18 -26.89 41.44
C VAL A 194 -0.78 -26.89 39.97
N THR A 195 0.47 -27.23 39.68
CA THR A 195 1.01 -27.32 38.32
C THR A 195 1.74 -28.66 38.17
N PRO A 196 1.02 -29.75 37.88
CA PRO A 196 1.62 -31.06 37.62
C PRO A 196 2.52 -31.01 36.39
N VAL A 197 3.61 -31.76 36.45
CA VAL A 197 4.61 -31.84 35.38
C VAL A 197 4.47 -33.15 34.63
N LEU A 198 4.34 -33.11 33.31
CA LEU A 198 4.40 -34.28 32.44
C LEU A 198 5.81 -34.45 31.87
N SER A 199 6.42 -35.62 32.08
CA SER A 199 7.74 -35.98 31.57
C SER A 199 7.72 -37.38 30.96
N PRO A 200 7.34 -37.52 29.68
CA PRO A 200 7.12 -38.83 29.06
C PRO A 200 8.37 -39.75 29.05
N PRO A 201 8.20 -41.07 29.17
CA PRO A 201 9.29 -42.05 29.03
C PRO A 201 9.90 -42.04 27.62
N ALA A 202 11.10 -42.63 27.48
CA ALA A 202 11.73 -42.84 26.19
C ALA A 202 10.80 -43.60 25.21
N LEU A 203 10.92 -43.31 23.91
CA LEU A 203 10.07 -43.84 22.83
C LEU A 203 8.62 -43.34 22.83
N SER A 204 8.24 -42.43 23.73
CA SER A 204 6.96 -41.73 23.65
C SER A 204 6.88 -40.89 22.37
N THR A 205 5.67 -40.72 21.85
CA THR A 205 5.38 -39.93 20.63
C THR A 205 4.85 -38.53 20.95
N ALA A 206 4.23 -38.36 22.11
CA ALA A 206 3.83 -37.07 22.64
C ALA A 206 3.74 -37.10 24.17
N ALA A 207 3.62 -35.95 24.83
CA ALA A 207 3.21 -35.90 26.24
C ALA A 207 1.69 -36.09 26.35
N PHE A 208 0.93 -35.34 25.55
CA PHE A 208 -0.48 -35.60 25.31
C PHE A 208 -0.71 -35.95 23.84
N LEU A 209 -1.26 -37.14 23.59
CA LEU A 209 -1.70 -37.58 22.27
C LEU A 209 -3.23 -37.59 22.23
N LEU A 210 -3.84 -36.57 21.63
CA LEU A 210 -5.29 -36.38 21.58
C LEU A 210 -5.83 -36.90 20.23
N GLN A 211 -6.36 -38.13 20.26
CA GLN A 211 -6.97 -38.82 19.12
C GLN A 211 -8.51 -38.86 19.21
N ASN A 212 -9.07 -38.06 20.12
CA ASN A 212 -10.50 -37.88 20.31
C ASN A 212 -10.87 -36.41 20.10
N ALA A 213 -12.00 -36.17 19.43
CA ALA A 213 -12.49 -34.80 19.28
C ALA A 213 -12.96 -34.22 20.62
N SER A 214 -13.06 -32.89 20.72
CA SER A 214 -13.58 -32.18 21.91
C SER A 214 -12.95 -32.61 23.23
N VAL A 215 -11.63 -32.53 23.29
CA VAL A 215 -10.81 -32.78 24.49
C VAL A 215 -10.25 -31.45 25.00
N THR A 216 -10.26 -31.25 26.32
CA THR A 216 -9.59 -30.13 26.97
C THR A 216 -8.37 -30.60 27.75
N VAL A 217 -7.26 -29.87 27.65
CA VAL A 217 -6.06 -30.06 28.47
C VAL A 217 -5.69 -28.72 29.07
N GLN A 218 -5.69 -28.60 30.40
CA GLN A 218 -5.47 -27.31 31.07
C GLN A 218 -4.61 -27.44 32.33
N GLY A 219 -3.64 -26.53 32.49
CA GLY A 219 -2.90 -26.34 33.74
C GLY A 219 -1.72 -27.30 33.93
N PHE A 220 -1.22 -27.89 32.84
CA PHE A 220 -0.08 -28.81 32.88
C PHE A 220 1.20 -28.12 32.44
N ALA A 221 2.29 -28.42 33.15
CA ALA A 221 3.64 -28.16 32.67
C ALA A 221 4.16 -29.38 31.90
N ILE A 222 4.74 -29.19 30.72
CA ILE A 222 5.38 -30.25 29.93
C ILE A 222 6.89 -30.00 29.96
N ARG A 223 7.64 -30.98 30.50
CA ARG A 223 9.11 -30.92 30.66
C ARG A 223 9.69 -32.28 30.26
N PRO A 224 9.87 -32.56 28.95
CA PRO A 224 10.37 -33.86 28.53
C PRO A 224 11.82 -34.07 29.00
N ALA A 225 12.13 -35.27 29.48
CA ALA A 225 13.48 -35.68 29.85
C ALA A 225 14.17 -36.56 28.79
N ASN A 226 13.41 -37.01 27.78
CA ASN A 226 13.86 -37.86 26.68
C ASN A 226 13.40 -37.26 25.35
N PRO A 227 14.06 -37.58 24.22
CA PRO A 227 13.62 -37.14 22.90
C PRO A 227 12.16 -37.49 22.63
N LEU A 228 11.39 -36.50 22.21
CA LEU A 228 9.94 -36.56 22.10
C LEU A 228 9.47 -35.78 20.85
N PRO A 229 8.71 -36.38 19.93
CA PRO A 229 8.25 -35.65 18.75
C PRO A 229 7.36 -34.44 19.09
N TYR A 230 6.39 -34.60 20.01
CA TYR A 230 5.43 -33.55 20.34
C TYR A 230 5.27 -33.32 21.85
N GLY A 231 5.06 -32.08 22.28
CA GLY A 231 4.52 -31.83 23.62
C GLY A 231 3.05 -32.27 23.68
N VAL A 232 2.21 -31.59 22.91
CA VAL A 232 0.80 -31.95 22.69
C VAL A 232 0.57 -32.16 21.20
N ARG A 233 -0.01 -33.31 20.83
CA ARG A 233 -0.46 -33.59 19.46
C ARG A 233 -1.96 -33.80 19.44
N ALA A 234 -2.70 -32.82 18.91
CA ALA A 234 -4.14 -32.88 18.72
C ALA A 234 -4.49 -33.28 17.27
N SER A 235 -4.51 -34.58 17.01
CA SER A 235 -4.84 -35.13 15.69
C SER A 235 -6.35 -35.17 15.38
N SER A 236 -7.18 -34.79 16.34
CA SER A 236 -8.65 -34.71 16.21
C SER A 236 -9.15 -33.29 16.49
N ALA A 237 -10.31 -32.95 15.92
CA ALA A 237 -10.83 -31.59 15.96
C ALA A 237 -11.31 -31.13 17.35
N MET A 238 -11.43 -29.81 17.52
CA MET A 238 -12.04 -29.17 18.71
C MET A 238 -11.27 -29.38 20.02
N ALA A 239 -9.96 -29.58 19.96
CA ALA A 239 -9.11 -29.60 21.16
C ALA A 239 -9.00 -28.20 21.78
N ALA A 240 -9.09 -28.07 23.11
CA ALA A 240 -8.82 -26.83 23.82
C ALA A 240 -7.63 -27.03 24.77
N ILE A 241 -6.58 -26.23 24.61
CA ILE A 241 -5.28 -26.49 25.23
C ILE A 241 -4.80 -25.22 25.95
N THR A 242 -4.36 -25.39 27.19
CA THR A 242 -3.66 -24.41 28.01
C THR A 242 -2.52 -25.11 28.74
N VAL A 243 -1.29 -24.85 28.32
CA VAL A 243 -0.10 -25.57 28.81
C VAL A 243 1.11 -24.67 28.92
N ASP A 244 2.02 -25.05 29.81
CA ASP A 244 3.36 -24.45 29.90
C ASP A 244 4.40 -25.46 29.40
N VAL A 245 5.05 -25.18 28.27
CA VAL A 245 6.07 -26.05 27.68
C VAL A 245 7.43 -25.38 27.79
N ILE A 246 8.37 -26.04 28.45
CA ILE A 246 9.80 -25.67 28.42
C ILE A 246 10.57 -26.89 27.98
N ASP A 247 11.18 -26.76 26.81
CA ASP A 247 11.95 -27.81 26.18
C ASP A 247 13.42 -27.71 26.56
N ASN A 248 13.95 -28.75 27.18
CA ASN A 248 15.39 -28.91 27.43
C ASN A 248 16.07 -29.60 26.22
N ASN A 249 15.78 -29.13 25.01
CA ASN A 249 16.25 -29.68 23.74
C ASN A 249 15.83 -31.14 23.47
N GLN A 250 14.64 -31.52 23.92
CA GLN A 250 14.10 -32.86 23.78
C GLN A 250 12.99 -32.95 22.73
N LEU A 251 12.29 -31.85 22.46
CA LEU A 251 11.25 -31.83 21.43
C LEU A 251 11.85 -31.85 20.02
N GLN A 252 11.27 -32.66 19.13
CA GLN A 252 11.80 -32.86 17.76
C GLN A 252 10.93 -32.28 16.63
N ILE A 253 9.61 -32.12 16.85
CA ILE A 253 8.70 -31.60 15.82
C ILE A 253 7.99 -30.34 16.31
N ALA A 254 7.14 -30.42 17.34
CA ALA A 254 6.44 -29.24 17.84
C ALA A 254 6.08 -29.32 19.34
N ALA A 255 6.05 -28.19 20.04
CA ALA A 255 5.49 -28.14 21.39
C ALA A 255 3.98 -28.39 21.38
N VAL A 256 3.23 -27.75 20.49
CA VAL A 256 1.79 -28.01 20.28
C VAL A 256 1.50 -28.15 18.79
N ALA A 257 0.84 -29.24 18.40
CA ALA A 257 0.34 -29.47 17.05
C ALA A 257 -1.19 -29.56 17.04
N LEU A 258 -1.84 -28.76 16.18
CA LEU A 258 -3.30 -28.68 16.05
C LEU A 258 -3.78 -29.07 14.64
N SER A 259 -4.81 -29.92 14.59
CA SER A 259 -5.52 -30.26 13.37
C SER A 259 -6.54 -29.18 12.99
N SER A 260 -7.81 -29.26 13.42
CA SER A 260 -8.84 -28.28 13.06
C SER A 260 -9.75 -27.91 14.23
N PHE A 261 -10.31 -26.69 14.20
CA PHE A 261 -11.20 -26.15 15.23
C PHE A 261 -10.60 -26.13 16.65
N GLY A 262 -9.27 -26.23 16.76
CA GLY A 262 -8.56 -26.24 18.02
C GLY A 262 -8.39 -24.84 18.59
N VAL A 263 -8.29 -24.75 19.91
CA VAL A 263 -7.99 -23.50 20.62
C VAL A 263 -6.76 -23.74 21.49
N LEU A 264 -5.70 -22.97 21.27
CA LEU A 264 -4.58 -22.84 22.18
C LEU A 264 -4.70 -21.47 22.86
N SER A 265 -4.80 -21.44 24.18
CA SER A 265 -4.96 -20.18 24.90
C SER A 265 -4.15 -20.12 26.19
N ASN A 266 -3.73 -18.92 26.59
CA ASN A 266 -3.04 -18.69 27.86
C ASN A 266 -1.83 -19.63 28.07
N SER A 267 -1.10 -19.93 26.99
CA SER A 267 -0.04 -20.93 27.00
C SER A 267 1.34 -20.28 26.87
N SER A 268 2.32 -20.79 27.60
CA SER A 268 3.71 -20.36 27.52
C SER A 268 4.58 -21.47 26.95
N ILE A 269 5.13 -21.26 25.75
CA ILE A 269 5.92 -22.25 25.02
C ILE A 269 7.34 -21.71 24.79
N THR A 270 8.34 -22.47 25.20
CA THR A 270 9.75 -22.23 24.87
C THR A 270 10.37 -23.53 24.37
N VAL A 271 10.81 -23.53 23.11
CA VAL A 271 11.38 -24.69 22.41
C VAL A 271 12.76 -24.38 21.82
N GLN A 272 13.58 -25.41 21.68
CA GLN A 272 14.91 -25.28 21.08
C GLN A 272 14.94 -25.86 19.67
N ALA A 273 14.85 -27.18 19.52
CA ALA A 273 14.98 -27.89 18.24
C ALA A 273 13.63 -28.33 17.60
N ALA A 274 12.53 -27.67 17.97
CA ALA A 274 11.18 -27.94 17.45
C ALA A 274 10.42 -26.64 17.15
N HIS A 275 9.32 -26.74 16.40
CA HIS A 275 8.36 -25.65 16.25
C HIS A 275 7.66 -25.36 17.58
N GLY A 276 7.29 -24.10 17.84
CA GLY A 276 6.47 -23.76 19.00
C GLY A 276 5.06 -24.30 18.82
N VAL A 277 4.34 -23.70 17.88
CA VAL A 277 2.99 -24.11 17.47
C VAL A 277 3.01 -24.52 16.00
N TYR A 278 2.55 -25.74 15.73
CA TYR A 278 2.39 -26.28 14.38
C TYR A 278 0.91 -26.48 14.06
N ILE A 279 0.45 -25.98 12.92
CA ILE A 279 -0.95 -26.11 12.49
C ILE A 279 -1.00 -26.63 11.06
N ASP A 280 -1.70 -27.74 10.87
CA ASP A 280 -1.89 -28.38 9.57
C ASP A 280 -3.36 -28.41 9.10
N GLY A 281 -4.31 -27.97 9.91
CA GLY A 281 -5.72 -27.82 9.51
C GLY A 281 -6.33 -26.45 9.80
N THR A 282 -7.66 -26.40 9.82
CA THR A 282 -8.42 -25.15 9.61
C THR A 282 -9.16 -24.65 10.86
N MET A 283 -9.49 -23.37 10.88
CA MET A 283 -10.35 -22.77 11.91
C MET A 283 -9.82 -22.92 13.34
N ASN A 284 -8.51 -23.01 13.50
CA ASN A 284 -7.87 -23.00 14.81
C ASN A 284 -7.72 -21.56 15.33
N GLN A 285 -7.65 -21.42 16.64
CA GLN A 285 -7.40 -20.16 17.34
C GLN A 285 -6.20 -20.31 18.26
N VAL A 286 -5.27 -19.36 18.19
CA VAL A 286 -4.19 -19.22 19.16
C VAL A 286 -4.31 -17.83 19.78
N VAL A 287 -4.61 -17.78 21.08
CA VAL A 287 -4.99 -16.53 21.75
C VAL A 287 -4.22 -16.35 23.05
N ASP A 288 -3.80 -15.12 23.37
CA ASP A 288 -3.14 -14.78 24.65
C ASP A 288 -2.00 -15.74 25.01
N SER A 289 -1.15 -16.07 24.05
CA SER A 289 -0.13 -17.11 24.20
C SER A 289 1.24 -16.62 23.78
N THR A 290 2.29 -17.24 24.30
CA THR A 290 3.67 -16.95 23.92
C THR A 290 4.32 -18.20 23.33
N ALA A 291 5.00 -18.06 22.19
CA ALA A 291 5.80 -19.12 21.59
C ALA A 291 7.20 -18.64 21.28
N ILE A 292 8.22 -19.35 21.76
CA ILE A 292 9.62 -19.02 21.56
C ILE A 292 10.35 -20.20 20.92
N ALA A 293 11.05 -19.99 19.81
CA ALA A 293 11.85 -21.03 19.14
C ALA A 293 13.28 -20.56 18.84
N VAL A 294 14.28 -21.11 19.53
CA VAL A 294 15.63 -20.50 19.56
C VAL A 294 16.61 -21.02 18.50
N ASN A 295 16.41 -22.21 17.91
CA ASN A 295 17.35 -22.75 16.92
C ASN A 295 16.93 -22.44 15.46
N PRO A 296 17.89 -22.40 14.52
CA PRO A 296 17.60 -22.21 13.10
C PRO A 296 16.70 -23.32 12.53
N GLY A 297 15.87 -22.95 11.55
CA GLY A 297 14.96 -23.86 10.85
C GLY A 297 13.67 -24.19 11.60
N GLN A 298 13.52 -23.70 12.83
CA GLN A 298 12.32 -23.86 13.64
C GLN A 298 11.59 -22.54 13.78
N TYR A 299 10.26 -22.63 13.83
CA TYR A 299 9.36 -21.47 13.82
C TYR A 299 8.58 -21.45 15.13
N PRO A 300 8.47 -20.29 15.80
CA PRO A 300 7.54 -20.12 16.91
C PRO A 300 6.09 -20.46 16.54
N LEU A 301 5.69 -20.13 15.30
CA LEU A 301 4.43 -20.51 14.69
C LEU A 301 4.67 -20.92 13.24
N PHE A 302 4.26 -22.14 12.90
CA PHE A 302 4.28 -22.65 11.53
C PHE A 302 2.90 -23.17 11.14
N VAL A 303 2.34 -22.61 10.07
CA VAL A 303 1.08 -23.06 9.48
C VAL A 303 1.37 -23.59 8.09
N ASN A 304 1.02 -24.85 7.84
CA ASN A 304 1.28 -25.52 6.58
C ASN A 304 -0.01 -26.10 6.00
N GLY A 305 -0.56 -25.45 4.96
CA GLY A 305 -1.82 -25.84 4.31
C GLY A 305 -3.10 -25.45 5.07
N GLY A 306 -3.07 -25.48 6.41
CA GLY A 306 -4.21 -25.15 7.26
C GLY A 306 -4.68 -23.70 7.12
N SER A 307 -5.92 -23.47 6.69
CA SER A 307 -6.51 -22.15 6.36
C SER A 307 -7.54 -21.65 7.39
N LEU A 308 -7.92 -20.37 7.34
CA LEU A 308 -8.93 -19.76 8.22
C LEU A 308 -8.58 -19.80 9.72
N ASN A 309 -7.30 -19.80 10.07
CA ASN A 309 -6.86 -19.77 11.46
C ASN A 309 -6.76 -18.33 11.99
N THR A 310 -6.97 -18.15 13.29
CA THR A 310 -6.87 -16.84 13.97
C THR A 310 -5.77 -16.86 15.03
N PHE A 311 -4.91 -15.87 15.01
CA PHE A 311 -3.83 -15.63 15.96
C PHE A 311 -4.04 -14.26 16.57
N ASP A 312 -4.37 -14.18 17.86
CA ASP A 312 -4.77 -12.93 18.51
C ASP A 312 -4.03 -12.75 19.84
N HIS A 313 -3.41 -11.59 20.07
CA HIS A 313 -2.51 -11.40 21.22
C HIS A 313 -1.42 -12.49 21.35
N LEU A 314 -0.93 -12.98 20.22
CA LEU A 314 0.18 -13.93 20.18
C LEU A 314 1.51 -13.17 20.28
N ARG A 315 2.36 -13.59 21.21
CA ARG A 315 3.76 -13.16 21.26
C ARG A 315 4.67 -14.24 20.69
N THR A 316 5.44 -13.92 19.66
CA THR A 316 6.48 -14.83 19.16
C THR A 316 7.87 -14.22 19.24
N ASP A 317 8.86 -15.07 19.52
CA ASP A 317 10.27 -14.70 19.46
C ASP A 317 11.10 -15.89 19.00
N GLY A 318 12.08 -15.70 18.12
CA GLY A 318 12.87 -16.83 17.66
C GLY A 318 13.98 -16.53 16.67
N TYR A 319 14.69 -17.59 16.27
CA TYR A 319 15.68 -17.49 15.20
C TYR A 319 14.99 -17.15 13.88
N VAL A 320 13.89 -17.85 13.57
CA VAL A 320 12.99 -17.55 12.45
C VAL A 320 11.69 -16.97 13.01
N GLY A 321 10.99 -16.15 12.21
CA GLY A 321 9.69 -15.59 12.57
C GLY A 321 8.51 -16.55 12.37
N VAL A 322 7.32 -15.99 12.17
CA VAL A 322 6.09 -16.74 11.83
C VAL A 322 6.10 -17.12 10.35
N TYR A 323 5.69 -18.35 10.03
CA TYR A 323 5.60 -18.80 8.64
C TYR A 323 4.21 -19.36 8.29
N LEU A 324 3.58 -18.71 7.32
CA LEU A 324 2.37 -19.16 6.64
C LEU A 324 2.75 -19.71 5.26
N LEU A 325 2.60 -21.02 5.09
CA LEU A 325 2.93 -21.73 3.86
C LEU A 325 1.69 -22.37 3.24
N ASN A 326 1.40 -22.00 1.98
CA ASN A 326 0.29 -22.51 1.18
C ASN A 326 -1.06 -22.45 1.90
N THR A 327 -1.33 -21.35 2.60
CA THR A 327 -2.52 -21.21 3.45
C THR A 327 -3.28 -19.91 3.18
N ASN A 328 -4.60 -19.94 3.35
CA ASN A 328 -5.46 -18.82 2.99
C ASN A 328 -6.37 -18.37 4.13
N GLY A 329 -6.74 -17.10 4.11
CA GLY A 329 -7.81 -16.58 4.97
C GLY A 329 -7.46 -16.54 6.46
N ASN A 330 -6.19 -16.58 6.84
CA ASN A 330 -5.80 -16.50 8.25
C ASN A 330 -5.82 -15.05 8.75
N ALA A 331 -6.07 -14.87 10.04
CA ALA A 331 -6.06 -13.58 10.71
C ALA A 331 -4.95 -13.54 11.76
N ILE A 332 -4.02 -12.58 11.66
CA ILE A 332 -3.06 -12.26 12.72
C ILE A 332 -3.42 -10.88 13.27
N LEU A 333 -3.79 -10.81 14.54
CA LEU A 333 -4.40 -9.65 15.19
C LEU A 333 -3.63 -9.33 16.47
N ARG A 334 -3.38 -8.03 16.73
CA ARG A 334 -2.87 -7.54 18.04
C ARG A 334 -1.65 -8.30 18.57
N SER A 335 -0.81 -8.80 17.68
CA SER A 335 0.26 -9.74 17.99
C SER A 335 1.63 -9.05 17.94
N SER A 336 2.59 -9.57 18.70
CA SER A 336 3.95 -9.03 18.77
C SER A 336 4.93 -10.13 18.38
N MET A 337 5.71 -9.89 17.33
CA MET A 337 6.56 -10.91 16.72
C MET A 337 7.98 -10.39 16.55
N SER A 338 8.96 -11.22 16.84
CA SER A 338 10.37 -10.95 16.57
C SER A 338 11.10 -12.14 15.96
N ALA A 339 12.15 -11.83 15.20
CA ALA A 339 13.04 -12.81 14.60
C ALA A 339 14.50 -12.31 14.62
N SER A 340 15.45 -13.25 14.52
CA SER A 340 16.86 -12.93 14.34
C SER A 340 17.12 -12.14 13.06
N ALA A 341 18.22 -11.37 13.01
CA ALA A 341 18.55 -10.46 11.92
C ALA A 341 18.60 -11.12 10.51
N ASN A 342 18.77 -12.44 10.40
CA ASN A 342 18.93 -13.10 9.09
C ASN A 342 17.63 -13.73 8.53
N GLN A 343 16.48 -13.47 9.15
CA GLN A 343 15.20 -14.10 8.79
C GLN A 343 14.07 -13.08 8.77
N ALA A 344 13.00 -13.36 8.03
CA ALA A 344 11.80 -12.52 8.11
C ALA A 344 11.05 -12.76 9.43
N VAL A 345 10.43 -11.71 10.00
CA VAL A 345 9.56 -11.83 11.18
C VAL A 345 8.22 -12.46 10.81
N LEU A 346 7.68 -12.14 9.64
CA LEU A 346 6.53 -12.81 9.05
C LEU A 346 6.80 -13.15 7.59
N SER A 347 6.67 -14.44 7.27
CA SER A 347 6.75 -14.96 5.91
C SER A 347 5.41 -15.49 5.44
N LEU A 348 4.94 -15.03 4.28
CA LEU A 348 3.80 -15.60 3.55
C LEU A 348 4.32 -16.18 2.23
N SER A 349 4.14 -17.48 2.03
CA SER A 349 4.52 -18.15 0.77
C SER A 349 3.33 -18.89 0.19
N GLY A 350 2.94 -18.58 -1.04
CA GLY A 350 1.74 -19.15 -1.68
C GLY A 350 0.46 -18.94 -0.87
N SER A 351 0.40 -17.88 -0.07
CA SER A 351 -0.61 -17.69 0.98
C SER A 351 -1.44 -16.45 0.73
N ASN A 352 -2.76 -16.61 0.55
CA ASN A 352 -3.63 -15.54 0.03
C ASN A 352 -4.76 -15.18 1.01
N LEU A 353 -5.40 -14.03 0.81
CA LEU A 353 -6.57 -13.62 1.60
C LEU A 353 -6.30 -13.50 3.11
N ASN A 354 -5.04 -13.42 3.53
CA ASN A 354 -4.70 -13.31 4.95
C ASN A 354 -4.85 -11.86 5.40
N THR A 355 -5.28 -11.66 6.64
CA THR A 355 -5.40 -10.34 7.28
C THR A 355 -4.41 -10.26 8.42
N VAL A 356 -3.58 -9.22 8.42
CA VAL A 356 -2.61 -8.92 9.46
C VAL A 356 -2.89 -7.52 9.96
N SER A 357 -3.30 -7.37 11.22
CA SER A 357 -3.63 -6.05 11.74
C SER A 357 -3.26 -5.80 13.19
N LEU A 358 -3.07 -4.51 13.52
CA LEU A 358 -2.76 -4.04 14.86
C LEU A 358 -1.55 -4.73 15.49
N SER A 359 -0.62 -5.24 14.67
CA SER A 359 0.48 -6.08 15.10
C SER A 359 1.83 -5.38 14.98
N THR A 360 2.81 -5.84 15.75
CA THR A 360 4.16 -5.28 15.79
C THR A 360 5.18 -6.32 15.35
N PHE A 361 6.03 -5.94 14.38
CA PHE A 361 7.10 -6.74 13.82
C PHE A 361 8.43 -6.03 14.07
N THR A 362 9.29 -6.65 14.88
CA THR A 362 10.58 -6.10 15.28
C THR A 362 11.69 -7.09 15.03
N GLY A 363 12.77 -6.67 14.41
CA GLY A 363 13.88 -7.57 14.11
C GLY A 363 13.90 -8.04 12.67
N GLY A 364 14.72 -9.04 12.39
CA GLY A 364 14.70 -9.68 11.08
C GLY A 364 15.51 -9.00 9.96
N PHE A 365 15.64 -9.77 8.87
CA PHE A 365 16.08 -9.34 7.55
C PHE A 365 14.96 -8.59 6.81
N HIS A 366 13.71 -8.99 7.11
CA HIS A 366 12.47 -8.29 6.78
C HIS A 366 11.55 -8.34 8.00
N GLY A 367 10.75 -7.31 8.22
CA GLY A 367 9.59 -7.41 9.12
C GLY A 367 8.51 -8.28 8.48
N VAL A 368 8.17 -8.01 7.22
CA VAL A 368 7.21 -8.82 6.44
C VAL A 368 7.80 -9.16 5.08
N ASN A 369 7.71 -10.42 4.68
CA ASN A 369 8.07 -10.91 3.35
C ASN A 369 6.94 -11.75 2.77
N THR A 370 6.45 -11.39 1.59
CA THR A 370 5.48 -12.18 0.84
C THR A 370 6.08 -12.70 -0.46
N THR A 371 5.93 -13.99 -0.74
CA THR A 371 6.33 -14.64 -2.00
C THR A 371 5.11 -15.29 -2.64
N GLN A 372 4.80 -14.95 -3.90
CA GLN A 372 3.66 -15.50 -4.66
C GLN A 372 2.34 -15.49 -3.87
N SER A 373 2.09 -14.40 -3.14
CA SER A 373 1.00 -14.30 -2.15
C SER A 373 0.16 -13.08 -2.46
N SER A 374 -1.12 -13.30 -2.75
CA SER A 374 -2.03 -12.31 -3.32
C SER A 374 -3.21 -12.01 -2.39
N SER A 375 -3.83 -10.85 -2.58
CA SER A 375 -5.05 -10.46 -1.88
C SER A 375 -4.93 -10.45 -0.35
N ASN A 376 -3.72 -10.25 0.19
CA ASN A 376 -3.50 -10.12 1.62
C ASN A 376 -3.71 -8.67 2.07
N THR A 377 -4.19 -8.49 3.31
CA THR A 377 -4.40 -7.18 3.91
C THR A 377 -3.46 -7.00 5.10
N PHE A 378 -2.66 -5.93 5.08
CA PHE A 378 -1.80 -5.49 6.16
C PHE A 378 -2.30 -4.13 6.64
N ALA A 379 -2.93 -4.08 7.81
CA ALA A 379 -3.58 -2.86 8.30
C ALA A 379 -3.12 -2.44 9.70
N TRP A 380 -2.72 -1.19 9.88
CA TRP A 380 -2.41 -0.61 11.20
C TRP A 380 -1.30 -1.36 11.97
N ASN A 381 -0.28 -1.82 11.27
CA ASN A 381 0.87 -2.51 11.87
C ASN A 381 2.06 -1.57 12.07
N SER A 382 2.93 -1.93 13.02
CA SER A 382 4.27 -1.35 13.17
C SER A 382 5.29 -2.35 12.66
N ILE A 383 5.97 -2.05 11.56
CA ILE A 383 6.87 -2.97 10.85
C ILE A 383 8.27 -2.35 10.77
N SER A 384 9.26 -3.10 11.24
CA SER A 384 10.68 -2.73 11.14
C SER A 384 11.57 -3.93 10.84
N ASN A 385 12.76 -3.67 10.31
CA ASN A 385 13.85 -4.65 10.18
C ASN A 385 15.16 -4.13 10.77
N LEU A 386 16.05 -5.04 11.17
CA LEU A 386 17.37 -4.69 11.72
C LEU A 386 18.48 -4.62 10.66
N VAL A 387 18.36 -5.46 9.65
CA VAL A 387 19.27 -5.57 8.51
C VAL A 387 18.46 -6.00 7.29
N GLY A 388 19.09 -6.05 6.12
CA GLY A 388 18.46 -6.51 4.88
C GLY A 388 17.88 -5.38 4.05
N PRO A 389 17.34 -5.71 2.86
CA PRO A 389 17.05 -4.72 1.84
C PRO A 389 15.79 -3.91 2.13
N ALA A 390 14.80 -4.45 2.86
CA ALA A 390 13.55 -3.75 3.13
C ALA A 390 12.86 -4.19 4.44
N ALA A 391 12.16 -3.28 5.14
CA ALA A 391 11.30 -3.66 6.27
C ALA A 391 10.08 -4.47 5.81
N MET A 392 9.48 -4.10 4.68
CA MET A 392 8.37 -4.84 4.09
C MET A 392 8.65 -5.11 2.62
N LEU A 393 8.62 -6.39 2.23
CA LEU A 393 8.75 -6.83 0.85
C LEU A 393 7.43 -7.49 0.42
N ILE A 394 6.72 -6.82 -0.49
CA ILE A 394 5.62 -7.42 -1.24
C ILE A 394 6.19 -7.95 -2.55
N GLY A 395 6.54 -9.25 -2.56
CA GLY A 395 7.02 -9.95 -3.75
C GLY A 395 5.97 -10.08 -4.85
N SER A 396 6.14 -11.03 -5.77
CA SER A 396 5.39 -11.19 -7.02
C SER A 396 3.88 -11.50 -6.92
N GLY A 397 3.23 -11.31 -5.77
CA GLY A 397 1.79 -11.47 -5.61
C GLY A 397 1.01 -10.20 -5.96
N ILE A 398 -0.29 -10.33 -6.22
CA ILE A 398 -1.13 -9.22 -6.70
C ILE A 398 -2.23 -8.85 -5.70
N ASN A 399 -2.82 -7.66 -5.86
CA ASN A 399 -4.00 -7.21 -5.08
C ASN A 399 -3.81 -7.18 -3.55
N ASN A 400 -2.58 -7.03 -3.06
CA ASN A 400 -2.37 -6.85 -1.62
C ASN A 400 -2.73 -5.42 -1.21
N ALA A 401 -3.36 -5.28 -0.05
CA ALA A 401 -3.73 -4.01 0.55
C ALA A 401 -2.81 -3.72 1.74
N ILE A 402 -2.12 -2.58 1.71
CA ILE A 402 -1.21 -2.09 2.74
C ILE A 402 -1.76 -0.75 3.22
N ASP A 403 -2.39 -0.74 4.39
CA ASP A 403 -3.22 0.37 4.86
C ASP A 403 -2.88 0.84 6.28
N GLY A 404 -2.52 2.11 6.46
CA GLY A 404 -2.36 2.68 7.81
C GLY A 404 -1.16 2.16 8.61
N ASN A 405 -0.15 1.57 7.97
CA ASN A 405 1.01 0.99 8.66
C ASN A 405 2.11 2.04 8.91
N ALA A 406 2.89 1.82 9.97
CA ALA A 406 4.18 2.46 10.18
C ALA A 406 5.29 1.49 9.76
N ILE A 407 5.98 1.79 8.67
CA ILE A 407 6.98 0.92 8.04
C ILE A 407 8.32 1.65 8.04
N VAL A 408 9.24 1.19 8.89
CA VAL A 408 10.57 1.82 9.04
C VAL A 408 11.64 0.77 8.83
N GLY A 409 12.34 0.87 7.70
CA GLY A 409 13.41 -0.07 7.38
C GLY A 409 14.80 0.51 7.51
N THR A 410 15.79 -0.39 7.57
CA THR A 410 17.20 0.00 7.58
C THR A 410 17.59 0.57 6.22
N ASN A 411 17.44 -0.22 5.14
CA ASN A 411 17.82 0.18 3.77
C ASN A 411 16.65 0.69 2.94
N ALA A 412 15.50 0.01 3.00
CA ALA A 412 14.26 0.48 2.42
C ALA A 412 13.06 0.27 3.35
N GLY A 413 12.07 1.15 3.28
CA GLY A 413 10.83 0.99 4.02
C GLY A 413 9.98 -0.13 3.42
N LEU A 414 9.47 0.11 2.21
CA LEU A 414 8.59 -0.81 1.48
C LEU A 414 9.10 -1.05 0.06
N VAL A 415 9.09 -2.30 -0.37
CA VAL A 415 9.35 -2.70 -1.76
C VAL A 415 8.12 -3.43 -2.30
N LEU A 416 7.64 -3.00 -3.47
CA LEU A 416 6.51 -3.56 -4.20
C LEU A 416 7.00 -4.14 -5.53
N ASP A 417 7.26 -5.45 -5.57
CA ASP A 417 7.58 -6.17 -6.80
C ASP A 417 6.33 -6.65 -7.52
N GLY A 418 5.22 -6.81 -6.79
CA GLY A 418 3.95 -7.27 -7.32
C GLY A 418 3.11 -6.18 -7.98
N ASP A 419 2.15 -6.61 -8.81
CA ASP A 419 1.23 -5.73 -9.52
C ASP A 419 -0.10 -5.51 -8.77
N LEU A 420 -0.84 -4.47 -9.14
CA LEU A 420 -2.22 -4.22 -8.68
C LEU A 420 -2.37 -4.10 -7.14
N ASN A 421 -1.31 -3.77 -6.43
CA ASN A 421 -1.34 -3.57 -4.99
C ASN A 421 -1.84 -2.16 -4.64
N ILE A 422 -2.42 -2.03 -3.46
CA ILE A 422 -2.98 -0.79 -2.93
C ILE A 422 -2.20 -0.43 -1.67
N VAL A 423 -1.56 0.74 -1.66
CA VAL A 423 -0.79 1.28 -0.54
C VAL A 423 -1.40 2.60 -0.12
N ILE A 424 -2.07 2.64 1.03
CA ILE A 424 -2.86 3.80 1.47
C ILE A 424 -2.56 4.20 2.92
N ARG A 425 -2.46 5.50 3.21
CA ARG A 425 -2.34 6.03 4.59
C ARG A 425 -1.14 5.53 5.40
N ASN A 426 -0.08 5.07 4.77
CA ASN A 426 1.09 4.56 5.47
C ASN A 426 2.12 5.66 5.77
N GLN A 427 2.89 5.46 6.84
CA GLN A 427 4.15 6.15 7.08
C GLN A 427 5.28 5.20 6.69
N ILE A 428 6.06 5.58 5.67
CA ILE A 428 7.08 4.72 5.08
C ILE A 428 8.42 5.45 5.11
N GLY A 429 9.45 4.83 5.67
CA GLY A 429 10.79 5.42 5.69
C GLY A 429 11.94 4.44 5.79
N ALA A 430 13.12 4.94 5.45
CA ALA A 430 14.39 4.26 5.63
C ALA A 430 15.34 5.09 6.52
N VAL A 431 16.13 4.43 7.38
CA VAL A 431 16.97 5.12 8.37
C VAL A 431 18.47 5.12 8.07
N ALA A 432 18.97 4.18 7.27
CA ALA A 432 20.39 4.16 6.90
C ALA A 432 20.70 5.29 5.90
N ALA A 433 21.98 5.64 5.77
CA ALA A 433 22.45 6.61 4.79
C ALA A 433 23.29 5.90 3.71
N GLY A 434 23.06 6.24 2.45
CA GLY A 434 23.85 5.70 1.34
C GLY A 434 23.14 5.77 -0.02
N PRO A 435 23.92 5.70 -1.12
CA PRO A 435 23.38 5.73 -2.48
C PRO A 435 22.55 4.48 -2.77
N GLY A 436 21.42 4.67 -3.46
CA GLY A 436 20.53 3.57 -3.88
C GLY A 436 19.57 3.06 -2.79
N LEU A 437 19.60 3.65 -1.60
CA LEU A 437 18.60 3.40 -0.55
C LEU A 437 17.30 4.16 -0.85
N VAL A 438 16.15 3.64 -0.42
CA VAL A 438 14.86 4.19 -0.84
C VAL A 438 13.78 4.07 0.23
N GLY A 439 12.94 5.09 0.42
CA GLY A 439 11.76 4.97 1.29
C GLY A 439 10.76 3.92 0.76
N LEU A 440 10.29 4.13 -0.48
CA LEU A 440 9.36 3.25 -1.19
C LEU A 440 9.88 2.90 -2.60
N ASP A 441 10.02 1.61 -2.89
CA ASP A 441 10.34 1.09 -4.22
C ASP A 441 9.10 0.45 -4.88
N ILE A 442 8.81 0.86 -6.12
CA ILE A 442 7.71 0.33 -6.93
C ILE A 442 8.27 -0.25 -8.24
N ALA A 443 8.61 -1.53 -8.18
CA ALA A 443 9.02 -2.31 -9.35
C ALA A 443 7.84 -2.92 -10.10
N GLY A 444 6.76 -3.26 -9.39
CA GLY A 444 5.52 -3.75 -9.98
C GLY A 444 4.69 -2.67 -10.67
N SER A 445 3.70 -3.10 -11.42
CA SER A 445 2.87 -2.27 -12.29
C SER A 445 1.42 -2.15 -11.81
N SER A 446 0.75 -1.10 -12.28
CA SER A 446 -0.67 -0.84 -11.97
C SER A 446 -0.99 -0.77 -10.47
N ASN A 447 -0.01 -0.39 -9.66
CA ASN A 447 -0.20 -0.18 -8.22
C ASN A 447 -0.84 1.19 -7.94
N THR A 448 -1.61 1.27 -6.87
CA THR A 448 -2.20 2.52 -6.37
C THR A 448 -1.55 2.91 -5.05
N VAL A 449 -0.92 4.08 -5.01
CA VAL A 449 -0.28 4.67 -3.83
C VAL A 449 -1.00 5.97 -3.49
N ALA A 450 -1.79 5.99 -2.42
CA ALA A 450 -2.58 7.16 -2.05
C ALA A 450 -2.43 7.58 -0.58
N ASP A 451 -2.43 8.88 -0.29
CA ASP A 451 -2.44 9.41 1.09
C ASP A 451 -1.27 8.93 1.98
N ASN A 452 -0.12 8.61 1.39
CA ASN A 452 1.04 8.12 2.15
C ASN A 452 1.98 9.26 2.51
N PHE A 453 2.71 9.08 3.62
CA PHE A 453 3.90 9.87 3.94
C PHE A 453 5.14 9.00 3.70
N VAL A 454 5.95 9.37 2.72
CA VAL A 454 7.18 8.68 2.36
C VAL A 454 8.37 9.58 2.65
N SER A 455 9.31 9.08 3.44
CA SER A 455 10.57 9.77 3.75
C SER A 455 11.77 8.96 3.28
N GLY A 456 12.55 9.54 2.37
CA GLY A 456 13.79 8.98 1.87
C GLY A 456 14.92 8.99 2.90
N PRO A 457 15.90 8.09 2.74
CA PRO A 457 17.10 8.07 3.55
C PRO A 457 18.06 9.21 3.16
N VAL A 458 19.08 9.46 3.98
CA VAL A 458 20.13 10.42 3.62
C VAL A 458 20.95 9.84 2.45
N GLN A 459 21.11 10.60 1.37
CA GLN A 459 21.80 10.20 0.13
C GLN A 459 21.09 9.14 -0.74
N GLY A 460 19.78 8.93 -0.57
CA GLY A 460 19.01 7.97 -1.37
C GLY A 460 17.87 8.59 -2.19
N TYR A 461 16.72 7.92 -2.19
CA TYR A 461 15.48 8.36 -2.82
C TYR A 461 14.31 8.31 -1.84
N GLY A 462 13.36 9.24 -1.96
CA GLY A 462 12.07 9.13 -1.28
C GLY A 462 11.28 7.95 -1.82
N LEU A 463 10.95 8.02 -3.11
CA LEU A 463 10.19 7.03 -3.86
C LEU A 463 10.87 6.78 -5.21
N GLN A 464 11.05 5.51 -5.58
CA GLN A 464 11.49 5.14 -6.93
C GLN A 464 10.45 4.25 -7.65
N VAL A 465 10.35 4.41 -8.96
CA VAL A 465 9.39 3.68 -9.81
C VAL A 465 10.08 3.17 -11.08
N SER A 466 10.17 1.85 -11.22
CA SER A 466 10.56 1.17 -12.46
C SER A 466 9.39 0.48 -13.16
N GLY A 467 8.31 0.20 -12.43
CA GLY A 467 7.06 -0.32 -13.00
C GLY A 467 6.28 0.70 -13.84
N HIS A 468 5.17 0.25 -14.43
CA HIS A 468 4.34 1.06 -15.33
C HIS A 468 2.88 1.15 -14.89
N GLY A 469 2.18 2.19 -15.34
CA GLY A 469 0.75 2.39 -15.06
C GLY A 469 0.43 2.60 -13.57
N ASN A 470 1.42 2.96 -12.75
CA ASN A 470 1.20 3.20 -11.32
C ASN A 470 0.56 4.58 -11.11
N VAL A 471 -0.32 4.67 -10.10
CA VAL A 471 -0.96 5.93 -9.71
C VAL A 471 -0.50 6.31 -8.32
N ILE A 472 0.19 7.44 -8.21
CA ILE A 472 0.59 8.06 -6.95
C ILE A 472 -0.29 9.30 -6.74
N SER A 473 -1.07 9.34 -5.68
CA SER A 473 -2.00 10.45 -5.43
C SER A 473 -2.02 10.91 -3.98
N GLN A 474 -2.28 12.21 -3.75
CA GLN A 474 -2.46 12.78 -2.41
C GLN A 474 -1.35 12.43 -1.40
N SER A 475 -0.15 12.11 -1.89
CA SER A 475 0.94 11.60 -1.06
C SER A 475 1.98 12.67 -0.81
N THR A 476 2.64 12.61 0.34
CA THR A 476 3.78 13.45 0.69
C THR A 476 5.05 12.64 0.55
N ILE A 477 5.94 13.06 -0.34
CA ILE A 477 7.20 12.37 -0.64
C ILE A 477 8.34 13.33 -0.36
N THR A 478 9.20 12.97 0.58
CA THR A 478 10.31 13.80 1.03
C THR A 478 11.63 13.07 0.90
N ASP A 479 12.70 13.81 0.63
CA ASP A 479 14.07 13.33 0.74
C ASP A 479 14.99 14.43 1.33
N ASN A 480 15.96 14.03 2.17
CA ASN A 480 16.75 14.93 3.03
C ASN A 480 18.26 14.92 2.72
N GLY A 481 18.69 14.40 1.58
CA GLY A 481 20.13 14.38 1.27
C GLY A 481 20.55 13.65 0.00
N GLY A 482 19.59 13.12 -0.76
CA GLY A 482 19.76 12.30 -1.95
C GLY A 482 19.41 13.01 -3.25
N ASP A 483 19.39 12.23 -4.33
CA ASP A 483 19.34 12.75 -5.69
C ASP A 483 17.93 13.23 -6.05
N TYR A 484 16.92 12.38 -5.80
CA TYR A 484 15.50 12.64 -6.10
C TYR A 484 14.58 12.29 -4.93
N ALA A 485 13.57 13.12 -4.66
CA ALA A 485 12.47 12.69 -3.81
C ALA A 485 11.58 11.66 -4.52
N LEU A 486 11.30 11.85 -5.81
CA LEU A 486 10.57 10.92 -6.66
C LEU A 486 11.34 10.66 -7.96
N PHE A 487 11.64 9.39 -8.25
CA PHE A 487 12.42 9.02 -9.43
C PHE A 487 11.73 7.95 -10.28
N PHE A 488 11.43 8.30 -11.53
CA PHE A 488 11.03 7.36 -12.56
C PHE A 488 12.25 6.96 -13.36
N TYR A 489 12.63 5.68 -13.32
CA TYR A 489 13.87 5.22 -13.92
C TYR A 489 13.66 3.98 -14.80
N GLU A 490 14.56 3.83 -15.78
CA GLU A 490 14.57 2.80 -16.82
C GLU A 490 13.56 2.98 -17.97
N ASN A 491 13.87 2.31 -19.08
CA ASN A 491 13.08 2.33 -20.32
C ASN A 491 11.66 1.72 -20.14
N ALA A 492 11.44 0.95 -19.06
CA ALA A 492 10.17 0.28 -18.79
C ALA A 492 9.18 1.11 -17.97
N SER A 493 9.61 2.24 -17.38
CA SER A 493 8.74 3.09 -16.58
C SER A 493 7.87 3.97 -17.49
N TYR A 494 6.66 3.50 -17.79
CA TYR A 494 5.73 4.23 -18.64
C TYR A 494 4.32 4.40 -18.06
N GLY A 495 3.65 5.49 -18.44
CA GLY A 495 2.25 5.71 -18.10
C GLY A 495 1.99 5.88 -16.60
N ASN A 496 2.99 6.25 -15.80
CA ASN A 496 2.80 6.50 -14.38
C ASN A 496 2.21 7.89 -14.15
N LEU A 497 1.25 8.00 -13.24
CA LEU A 497 0.53 9.24 -12.93
C LEU A 497 0.79 9.67 -11.49
N VAL A 498 1.27 10.89 -11.32
CA VAL A 498 1.33 11.58 -10.03
C VAL A 498 0.28 12.68 -10.00
N LEU A 499 -0.61 12.66 -9.01
CA LEU A 499 -1.74 13.57 -8.90
C LEU A 499 -1.83 14.16 -7.48
N GLN A 500 -2.05 15.47 -7.36
CA GLN A 500 -2.38 16.10 -6.07
C GLN A 500 -1.37 15.81 -4.93
N SER A 501 -0.10 15.61 -5.27
CA SER A 501 0.92 15.18 -4.31
C SER A 501 1.87 16.32 -3.92
N SER A 502 2.50 16.20 -2.76
CA SER A 502 3.55 17.10 -2.29
C SER A 502 4.89 16.38 -2.36
N ILE A 503 5.83 16.91 -3.15
CA ILE A 503 7.11 16.26 -3.42
C ILE A 503 8.22 17.28 -3.12
N SER A 504 9.12 16.97 -2.21
CA SER A 504 10.18 17.89 -1.82
C SER A 504 11.51 17.21 -1.56
N ASN A 505 12.58 17.77 -2.11
CA ASN A 505 13.94 17.41 -1.76
C ASN A 505 14.69 18.67 -1.33
N ALA A 506 15.19 18.70 -0.08
CA ALA A 506 15.81 19.91 0.47
C ALA A 506 17.20 20.23 -0.13
N SER A 507 17.90 19.25 -0.68
CA SER A 507 19.29 19.38 -1.15
C SER A 507 19.49 19.11 -2.64
N GLY A 508 18.50 18.48 -3.28
CA GLY A 508 18.61 18.00 -4.66
C GLY A 508 17.32 18.19 -5.47
N ARG A 509 17.14 17.31 -6.45
CA ARG A 509 15.99 17.36 -7.36
C ARG A 509 14.78 16.77 -6.68
N ALA A 510 13.59 17.30 -6.97
CA ALA A 510 12.38 16.73 -6.41
C ALA A 510 11.87 15.58 -7.28
N VAL A 511 11.71 15.79 -8.58
CA VAL A 511 11.21 14.76 -9.51
C VAL A 511 12.19 14.54 -10.66
N GLY A 512 12.44 13.27 -10.99
CA GLY A 512 13.22 12.87 -12.16
C GLY A 512 12.46 11.92 -13.07
N PHE A 513 12.46 12.20 -14.37
CA PHE A 513 12.08 11.27 -15.43
C PHE A 513 13.33 10.85 -16.19
N TRP A 514 13.65 9.56 -16.18
CA TRP A 514 14.86 9.05 -16.81
C TRP A 514 14.55 7.87 -17.74
N LYS A 515 14.66 8.11 -19.06
CA LYS A 515 14.45 7.12 -20.12
C LYS A 515 13.05 6.49 -20.23
N GLY A 516 12.09 6.92 -19.41
CA GLY A 516 10.70 6.45 -19.43
C GLY A 516 9.81 7.17 -20.45
N ALA A 517 8.53 6.77 -20.53
CA ALA A 517 7.58 7.34 -21.47
C ALA A 517 6.21 7.66 -20.84
N SER A 518 5.55 8.74 -21.24
CA SER A 518 4.16 9.06 -20.83
C SER A 518 3.95 9.16 -19.31
N ASN A 519 4.99 9.54 -18.55
CA ASN A 519 4.86 9.78 -17.12
C ASN A 519 4.34 11.21 -16.87
N ALA A 520 3.47 11.36 -15.88
CA ALA A 520 2.75 12.61 -15.64
C ALA A 520 2.84 13.09 -14.20
N VAL A 521 3.01 14.40 -14.00
CA VAL A 521 2.87 15.10 -12.71
C VAL A 521 1.84 16.19 -12.87
N ILE A 522 0.70 16.04 -12.19
CA ILE A 522 -0.48 16.87 -12.36
C ILE A 522 -0.97 17.38 -11.00
N GLN A 523 -1.43 18.64 -10.94
CA GLN A 523 -2.03 19.25 -9.74
C GLN A 523 -1.18 19.13 -8.47
N SER A 524 0.15 19.09 -8.60
CA SER A 524 1.06 18.74 -7.51
C SER A 524 1.91 19.94 -7.07
N THR A 525 2.47 19.84 -5.87
CA THR A 525 3.47 20.79 -5.36
C THR A 525 4.84 20.13 -5.39
N VAL A 526 5.78 20.71 -6.12
CA VAL A 526 7.12 20.16 -6.33
C VAL A 526 8.17 21.18 -5.91
N THR A 527 8.98 20.84 -4.91
CA THR A 527 10.02 21.74 -4.35
C THR A 527 11.38 21.08 -4.38
N GLY A 528 12.23 21.50 -5.32
CA GLY A 528 13.64 21.14 -5.38
C GLY A 528 14.51 22.12 -4.58
N GLY A 529 15.58 21.60 -4.01
CA GLY A 529 16.55 22.34 -3.21
C GLY A 529 17.91 22.44 -3.89
N GLY A 530 18.85 23.08 -3.19
CA GLY A 530 20.21 23.28 -3.71
C GLY A 530 20.24 24.04 -5.04
N ASN A 531 21.23 23.72 -5.88
CA ASN A 531 21.41 24.30 -7.22
C ASN A 531 20.77 23.46 -8.34
N ALA A 532 19.91 22.49 -8.00
CA ALA A 532 19.34 21.55 -8.97
C ALA A 532 17.99 22.03 -9.55
N ALA A 533 17.54 21.35 -10.59
CA ALA A 533 16.18 21.53 -11.12
C ALA A 533 15.15 20.90 -10.17
N ALA A 534 13.97 21.51 -10.03
CA ALA A 534 12.89 20.90 -9.27
C ALA A 534 12.35 19.65 -9.98
N ILE A 535 12.15 19.74 -11.29
CA ILE A 535 11.82 18.62 -12.17
C ILE A 535 12.89 18.50 -13.25
N GLU A 536 13.43 17.30 -13.41
CA GLU A 536 14.34 16.95 -14.50
C GLU A 536 13.73 15.84 -15.38
N SER A 537 13.77 16.03 -16.70
CA SER A 537 13.34 15.05 -17.69
C SER A 537 14.47 14.79 -18.68
N VAL A 538 15.04 13.59 -18.64
CA VAL A 538 16.23 13.22 -19.41
C VAL A 538 15.95 11.98 -20.22
N MET A 539 16.26 12.06 -21.52
CA MET A 539 16.07 10.94 -22.47
C MET A 539 14.65 10.35 -22.46
N SER A 540 13.64 11.13 -22.05
CA SER A 540 12.28 10.66 -21.78
C SER A 540 11.34 11.02 -22.93
N GLN A 541 10.22 10.31 -23.03
CA GLN A 541 9.24 10.51 -24.09
C GLN A 541 7.89 10.92 -23.50
N PHE A 542 7.21 11.90 -24.11
CA PHE A 542 5.82 12.27 -23.78
C PHE A 542 5.56 12.56 -22.29
N SER A 543 6.55 13.12 -21.58
CA SER A 543 6.36 13.52 -20.17
C SER A 543 5.36 14.68 -20.08
N PHE A 544 4.44 14.61 -19.12
CA PHE A 544 3.34 15.58 -18.98
C PHE A 544 3.36 16.25 -17.61
N ILE A 545 3.67 17.55 -17.56
CA ILE A 545 3.78 18.33 -16.32
C ILE A 545 2.72 19.41 -16.38
N ALA A 546 1.68 19.32 -15.54
CA ALA A 546 0.55 20.23 -15.61
C ALA A 546 -0.02 20.67 -14.26
N ASP A 547 -0.67 21.83 -14.24
CA ASP A 547 -1.46 22.33 -13.11
C ASP A 547 -0.71 22.39 -11.78
N SER A 548 0.62 22.45 -11.82
CA SER A 548 1.45 22.25 -10.64
C SER A 548 2.11 23.54 -10.18
N PHE A 549 2.42 23.61 -8.88
CA PHE A 549 3.32 24.62 -8.32
C PHE A 549 4.72 24.01 -8.23
N ILE A 550 5.69 24.62 -8.92
CA ILE A 550 7.04 24.09 -9.07
C ILE A 550 8.03 25.14 -8.57
N GLN A 551 8.85 24.78 -7.60
CA GLN A 551 9.86 25.66 -7.00
C GLN A 551 11.23 25.00 -6.99
N GLY A 552 12.28 25.70 -7.40
CA GLY A 552 13.66 25.21 -7.37
C GLY A 552 14.69 26.27 -7.71
N SER A 553 15.97 25.89 -7.88
CA SER A 553 16.96 26.79 -8.49
C SER A 553 16.64 26.96 -9.97
N THR A 554 16.56 25.84 -10.69
CA THR A 554 15.88 25.74 -11.99
C THR A 554 14.50 25.13 -11.76
N GLY A 555 13.45 25.61 -12.43
CA GLY A 555 12.11 25.05 -12.27
C GLY A 555 11.99 23.69 -12.91
N VAL A 556 12.05 23.66 -14.25
CA VAL A 556 11.97 22.42 -15.04
C VAL A 556 13.12 22.39 -16.05
N TYR A 557 13.84 21.28 -16.09
CA TYR A 557 14.93 21.03 -17.04
C TYR A 557 14.60 19.80 -17.88
N VAL A 558 14.60 19.96 -19.21
CA VAL A 558 14.36 18.88 -20.16
C VAL A 558 15.56 18.76 -21.08
N SER A 559 16.14 17.55 -21.16
CA SER A 559 17.32 17.28 -21.96
C SER A 559 17.17 15.98 -22.76
N ALA A 560 17.59 15.99 -24.02
CA ALA A 560 17.56 14.83 -24.91
C ALA A 560 16.20 14.09 -24.97
N SER A 561 15.09 14.80 -24.74
CA SER A 561 13.76 14.21 -24.56
C SER A 561 12.83 14.58 -25.71
N THR A 562 11.75 13.81 -25.90
CA THR A 562 10.80 14.00 -27.00
C THR A 562 9.39 14.20 -26.49
N GLY A 563 8.62 15.13 -27.05
CA GLY A 563 7.18 15.21 -26.77
C GLY A 563 6.83 15.74 -25.38
N THR A 564 7.76 16.40 -24.66
CA THR A 564 7.49 16.88 -23.30
C THR A 564 6.53 18.08 -23.35
N ILE A 565 5.48 18.02 -22.53
CA ILE A 565 4.48 19.08 -22.40
C ILE A 565 4.54 19.62 -20.97
N VAL A 566 4.77 20.93 -20.85
CA VAL A 566 4.73 21.68 -19.61
C VAL A 566 3.62 22.71 -19.72
N THR A 567 2.48 22.52 -19.04
CA THR A 567 1.30 23.37 -19.25
C THR A 567 0.58 23.82 -17.97
N ARG A 568 0.11 25.07 -17.93
CA ARG A 568 -0.70 25.61 -16.81
C ARG A 568 -0.03 25.50 -15.43
N ASN A 569 1.30 25.55 -15.39
CA ASN A 569 2.06 25.52 -14.14
C ASN A 569 2.36 26.92 -13.61
N ARG A 570 2.54 27.03 -12.30
CA ARG A 570 3.19 28.17 -11.66
C ARG A 570 4.61 27.76 -11.28
N ILE A 571 5.60 28.28 -12.00
CA ILE A 571 7.01 27.94 -11.84
C ILE A 571 7.73 29.11 -11.15
N ALA A 572 8.45 28.83 -10.07
CA ALA A 572 9.23 29.79 -9.29
C ALA A 572 10.69 29.31 -9.13
N ALA A 573 11.56 29.78 -10.02
CA ALA A 573 12.98 29.45 -10.07
C ALA A 573 13.82 30.58 -9.45
N ALA A 574 14.40 30.37 -8.27
CA ALA A 574 15.05 31.48 -7.53
C ALA A 574 16.46 31.82 -8.04
N GLY A 575 17.21 30.83 -8.55
CA GLY A 575 18.64 30.98 -8.86
C GLY A 575 19.02 30.76 -10.33
N GLY A 576 18.21 30.01 -11.08
CA GLY A 576 18.50 29.56 -12.44
C GLY A 576 17.38 29.89 -13.42
N ASP A 577 17.12 28.96 -14.33
CA ASP A 577 16.10 29.14 -15.37
C ASP A 577 14.73 28.66 -14.89
N GLY A 578 13.66 29.29 -15.32
CA GLY A 578 12.30 28.82 -15.03
C GLY A 578 12.05 27.47 -15.71
N LEU A 579 12.15 27.47 -17.04
CA LEU A 579 12.01 26.29 -17.89
C LEU A 579 13.17 26.27 -18.88
N ARG A 580 13.90 25.15 -18.96
CA ARG A 580 15.00 24.97 -19.92
C ARG A 580 14.83 23.70 -20.74
N PHE A 581 14.96 23.85 -22.06
CA PHE A 581 14.93 22.78 -23.04
C PHE A 581 16.28 22.68 -23.74
N ASP A 582 16.90 21.51 -23.69
CA ASP A 582 18.23 21.24 -24.24
C ASP A 582 18.18 20.01 -25.15
N SER A 583 18.66 20.14 -26.40
CA SER A 583 18.83 19.02 -27.34
C SER A 583 17.61 18.09 -27.47
N SER A 584 16.40 18.64 -27.36
CA SER A 584 15.13 17.91 -27.23
C SER A 584 14.23 18.11 -28.45
N TYR A 585 13.18 17.28 -28.63
CA TYR A 585 12.39 17.27 -29.87
C TYR A 585 10.88 17.37 -29.63
N GLY A 586 10.19 18.28 -30.33
CA GLY A 586 8.73 18.35 -30.29
C GLY A 586 8.19 18.72 -28.91
N LEU A 587 8.39 19.96 -28.46
CA LEU A 587 8.15 20.39 -27.09
C LEU A 587 7.01 21.40 -27.01
N ALA A 588 6.28 21.41 -25.90
CA ALA A 588 5.24 22.40 -25.66
C ALA A 588 5.36 23.01 -24.26
N ALA A 589 5.38 24.35 -24.20
CA ALA A 589 5.30 25.12 -22.97
C ALA A 589 4.14 26.11 -23.07
N THR A 590 2.97 25.75 -22.53
CA THR A 590 1.74 26.51 -22.75
C THR A 590 1.07 26.98 -21.46
N SER A 591 0.55 28.20 -21.43
CA SER A 591 -0.21 28.73 -20.28
C SER A 591 0.52 28.72 -18.93
N ASN A 592 1.85 28.69 -18.92
CA ASN A 592 2.63 28.69 -17.68
C ASN A 592 2.81 30.13 -17.16
N THR A 593 2.80 30.29 -15.84
CA THR A 593 3.28 31.50 -15.16
C THR A 593 4.66 31.22 -14.58
N ILE A 594 5.69 31.84 -15.13
CA ILE A 594 7.08 31.51 -14.83
C ILE A 594 7.78 32.70 -14.20
N SER A 595 8.39 32.48 -13.04
CA SER A 595 9.34 33.40 -12.44
C SER A 595 10.72 32.78 -12.32
N ALA A 596 11.76 33.51 -12.69
CA ALA A 596 13.12 33.00 -12.75
C ALA A 596 14.17 34.02 -12.28
N GLY A 597 15.31 33.54 -11.80
CA GLY A 597 16.48 34.37 -11.49
C GLY A 597 17.30 34.74 -12.73
N ARG A 598 17.43 33.80 -13.70
CA ARG A 598 18.22 33.98 -14.93
C ARG A 598 17.34 34.16 -16.16
N SER A 599 16.92 33.08 -16.81
CA SER A 599 16.02 33.10 -17.96
C SER A 599 14.68 32.47 -17.56
N ALA A 600 13.55 33.13 -17.81
CA ALA A 600 12.26 32.50 -17.51
C ALA A 600 12.04 31.27 -18.39
N LEU A 601 12.33 31.40 -19.68
CA LEU A 601 12.34 30.28 -20.62
C LEU A 601 13.66 30.28 -21.40
N PHE A 602 14.33 29.13 -21.45
CA PHE A 602 15.57 28.96 -22.20
C PHE A 602 15.47 27.77 -23.15
N LEU A 603 15.41 28.06 -24.45
CA LEU A 603 15.65 27.10 -25.51
C LEU A 603 17.16 27.04 -25.79
N ASP A 604 17.84 26.04 -25.27
CA ASP A 604 19.26 25.82 -25.53
C ASP A 604 19.50 25.25 -26.95
N SER A 605 20.75 25.01 -27.29
CA SER A 605 21.10 24.57 -28.64
C SER A 605 20.55 23.18 -28.95
N GLY A 606 20.28 22.93 -30.24
CA GLY A 606 19.99 21.60 -30.75
C GLY A 606 18.58 21.06 -30.51
N ASN A 607 17.61 21.85 -30.02
CA ASN A 607 16.22 21.37 -30.01
C ASN A 607 15.66 21.32 -31.44
N GLY A 608 14.80 20.33 -31.72
CA GLY A 608 14.24 20.06 -33.05
C GLY A 608 12.73 19.87 -33.05
N GLY A 609 12.14 19.74 -34.25
CA GLY A 609 10.70 19.60 -34.41
C GLY A 609 9.95 20.90 -34.09
N VAL A 610 8.67 20.78 -33.73
CA VAL A 610 7.84 21.93 -33.34
C VAL A 610 8.08 22.27 -31.87
N LEU A 611 8.46 23.52 -31.59
CA LEU A 611 8.66 24.08 -30.26
C LEU A 611 7.54 25.10 -30.00
N ASN A 612 6.45 24.67 -29.37
CA ASN A 612 5.27 25.50 -29.14
C ASN A 612 5.35 26.21 -27.79
N LEU A 613 5.46 27.54 -27.83
CA LEU A 613 5.49 28.42 -26.68
C LEU A 613 4.27 29.34 -26.74
N SER A 614 3.25 29.09 -25.92
CA SER A 614 2.01 29.88 -26.04
C SER A 614 1.31 30.25 -24.74
N SER A 615 0.64 31.40 -24.72
CA SER A 615 -0.17 31.89 -23.58
C SER A 615 0.59 31.99 -22.25
N GLY A 616 1.93 32.10 -22.29
CA GLY A 616 2.77 32.13 -21.10
C GLY A 616 2.84 33.54 -20.48
N THR A 617 2.81 33.60 -19.16
CA THR A 617 3.20 34.78 -18.40
C THR A 617 4.63 34.60 -17.90
N ILE A 618 5.48 35.60 -18.13
CA ILE A 618 6.83 35.67 -17.57
C ILE A 618 6.90 36.77 -16.51
N LEU A 619 7.44 36.43 -15.33
CA LEU A 619 7.57 37.24 -14.11
C LEU A 619 9.02 37.26 -13.61
N GLY A 620 9.80 38.31 -13.85
CA GLY A 620 11.18 38.38 -13.33
C GLY A 620 12.19 37.62 -14.18
N GLY A 621 13.48 37.82 -13.86
CA GLY A 621 14.62 37.25 -14.57
C GLY A 621 15.41 38.29 -15.34
N LYS A 622 16.69 38.00 -15.58
CA LYS A 622 17.58 38.82 -16.44
C LYS A 622 17.14 38.75 -17.90
N TYR A 623 16.61 37.58 -18.30
CA TYR A 623 16.08 37.32 -19.63
C TYR A 623 14.67 36.74 -19.52
N GLY A 624 13.74 37.18 -20.37
CA GLY A 624 12.42 36.56 -20.45
C GLY A 624 12.49 35.23 -21.20
N LEU A 625 12.59 35.30 -22.52
CA LEU A 625 12.82 34.17 -23.42
C LEU A 625 14.25 34.24 -23.96
N THR A 626 15.04 33.18 -23.76
CA THR A 626 16.35 33.00 -24.37
C THR A 626 16.30 31.89 -25.41
N VAL A 627 16.84 32.14 -26.61
CA VAL A 627 16.85 31.18 -27.73
C VAL A 627 18.26 31.05 -28.29
N ALA A 628 18.85 29.86 -28.18
CA ALA A 628 20.11 29.52 -28.85
C ALA A 628 19.87 28.88 -30.23
N ALA A 629 20.94 28.50 -30.94
CA ALA A 629 20.82 27.87 -32.26
C ALA A 629 20.10 26.52 -32.19
N GLN A 630 18.91 26.44 -32.80
CA GLN A 630 18.10 25.22 -32.85
C GLN A 630 18.54 24.27 -33.98
N ALA A 631 18.13 23.01 -33.91
CA ALA A 631 18.45 22.01 -34.93
C ALA A 631 17.84 22.38 -36.30
N PRO A 632 18.46 21.98 -37.43
CA PRO A 632 17.91 22.22 -38.75
C PRO A 632 16.48 21.69 -38.89
N GLY A 633 15.57 22.54 -39.39
CA GLY A 633 14.15 22.20 -39.54
C GLY A 633 13.31 22.32 -38.26
N ALA A 634 13.88 22.80 -37.15
CA ALA A 634 13.09 23.19 -35.99
C ALA A 634 12.15 24.36 -36.34
N ALA A 635 10.90 24.27 -35.90
CA ALA A 635 9.90 25.32 -36.04
C ALA A 635 9.60 25.89 -34.66
N LEU A 636 9.94 27.16 -34.45
CA LEU A 636 9.64 27.88 -33.21
C LEU A 636 8.31 28.61 -33.35
N GLU A 637 7.29 28.17 -32.62
CA GLU A 637 5.95 28.75 -32.63
C GLU A 637 5.73 29.54 -31.33
N VAL A 638 5.74 30.87 -31.40
CA VAL A 638 5.53 31.73 -30.23
C VAL A 638 4.23 32.51 -30.38
N ASN A 639 3.28 32.34 -29.44
CA ASN A 639 1.98 33.01 -29.50
C ASN A 639 1.45 33.43 -28.12
N GLY A 640 1.15 34.72 -27.92
CA GLY A 640 0.44 35.17 -26.72
C GLY A 640 1.31 35.17 -25.46
N MET A 641 2.58 35.55 -25.60
CA MET A 641 3.52 35.64 -24.47
C MET A 641 3.44 37.03 -23.82
N THR A 642 3.25 37.09 -22.50
CA THR A 642 3.23 38.35 -21.75
C THR A 642 4.46 38.46 -20.85
N PHE A 643 5.26 39.49 -21.05
CA PHE A 643 6.40 39.85 -20.21
C PHE A 643 5.99 40.94 -19.22
N ARG A 644 5.88 40.61 -17.94
CA ARG A 644 5.51 41.56 -16.88
C ARG A 644 6.37 41.36 -15.65
N THR A 645 6.69 42.42 -14.90
CA THR A 645 7.48 42.34 -13.66
C THR A 645 8.87 41.70 -13.83
N LEU A 646 9.55 41.96 -14.95
CA LEU A 646 10.94 41.56 -15.20
C LEU A 646 11.92 42.32 -14.26
N THR A 647 13.15 41.81 -14.13
CA THR A 647 14.19 42.53 -13.39
C THR A 647 14.50 43.85 -14.11
N PRO A 648 14.67 45.01 -13.41
CA PRO A 648 14.97 46.27 -14.08
C PRO A 648 16.17 46.18 -15.03
N GLY A 649 16.01 46.61 -16.28
CA GLY A 649 17.04 46.51 -17.32
C GLY A 649 17.17 45.13 -17.97
N ALA A 650 16.24 44.20 -17.70
CA ALA A 650 16.20 42.89 -18.34
C ALA A 650 15.94 42.98 -19.85
N THR A 651 16.33 41.91 -20.55
CA THR A 651 16.00 41.70 -21.95
C THR A 651 14.80 40.76 -22.06
N ALA A 652 13.73 41.15 -22.74
CA ALA A 652 12.53 40.31 -22.83
C ALA A 652 12.77 39.08 -23.74
N ILE A 653 13.33 39.26 -24.93
CA ILE A 653 13.71 38.17 -25.85
C ILE A 653 15.19 38.29 -26.21
N ASN A 654 15.97 37.24 -25.98
CA ASN A 654 17.41 37.23 -26.18
C ASN A 654 17.83 36.07 -27.08
N PHE A 655 18.35 36.38 -28.27
CA PHE A 655 18.87 35.39 -29.21
C PHE A 655 20.38 35.22 -29.06
N LEU A 656 20.84 33.99 -28.87
CA LEU A 656 22.26 33.64 -28.74
C LEU A 656 22.91 33.22 -30.08
N GLY A 657 22.16 33.29 -31.18
CA GLY A 657 22.59 32.99 -32.54
C GLY A 657 21.77 31.89 -33.22
N GLY A 658 22.07 31.62 -34.49
CA GLY A 658 21.35 30.65 -35.33
C GLY A 658 20.66 31.26 -36.54
N THR A 659 19.93 30.42 -37.28
CA THR A 659 19.14 30.77 -38.47
C THR A 659 17.70 30.34 -38.24
N PHE A 660 16.79 31.30 -38.12
CA PHE A 660 15.38 31.07 -37.80
C PHE A 660 14.48 31.61 -38.91
N ALA A 661 13.38 30.91 -39.20
CA ALA A 661 12.23 31.47 -39.88
C ALA A 661 11.04 31.26 -38.94
N SER A 662 10.62 32.30 -38.21
CA SER A 662 9.67 32.11 -37.10
C SER A 662 8.81 33.35 -36.85
N ASP A 663 7.53 33.08 -36.62
CA ASP A 663 6.52 34.07 -36.33
C ASP A 663 6.27 34.15 -34.81
N PHE A 664 6.45 35.34 -34.26
CA PHE A 664 6.18 35.68 -32.87
C PHE A 664 4.90 36.50 -32.84
N SER A 665 3.80 35.87 -32.47
CA SER A 665 2.46 36.48 -32.52
C SER A 665 1.98 36.92 -31.14
N ASN A 666 1.28 38.06 -31.06
CA ASN A 666 0.61 38.54 -29.86
C ASN A 666 1.53 38.63 -28.62
N VAL A 667 2.76 39.09 -28.82
CA VAL A 667 3.74 39.25 -27.73
C VAL A 667 3.51 40.59 -27.02
N ASP A 668 3.28 40.54 -25.71
CA ASP A 668 2.99 41.71 -24.89
C ASP A 668 4.18 42.07 -23.97
N PHE A 669 4.84 43.19 -24.25
CA PHE A 669 5.91 43.78 -23.45
C PHE A 669 5.31 44.70 -22.38
N ALA A 670 4.54 44.14 -21.45
CA ALA A 670 3.76 44.89 -20.48
C ALA A 670 4.59 45.62 -19.40
N ASP A 671 5.87 45.28 -19.22
CA ASP A 671 6.73 45.90 -18.21
C ASP A 671 7.52 47.11 -18.73
N ALA A 672 7.25 48.28 -18.15
CA ALA A 672 7.94 49.53 -18.48
C ALA A 672 9.44 49.55 -18.09
N SER A 673 9.91 48.60 -17.29
CA SER A 673 11.32 48.48 -16.86
C SER A 673 12.17 47.57 -17.74
N ILE A 674 11.60 47.01 -18.82
CA ILE A 674 12.34 46.28 -19.85
C ILE A 674 13.40 47.22 -20.45
N GLY A 675 14.67 46.79 -20.39
CA GLY A 675 15.78 47.55 -20.95
C GLY A 675 15.93 47.33 -22.46
N LEU A 676 15.64 46.11 -22.92
CA LEU A 676 15.76 45.68 -24.31
C LEU A 676 14.63 44.68 -24.63
N ALA A 677 13.77 44.98 -25.61
CA ALA A 677 12.68 44.07 -25.95
C ALA A 677 13.21 42.84 -26.67
N VAL A 678 14.09 43.05 -27.66
CA VAL A 678 14.69 41.98 -28.47
C VAL A 678 16.19 42.24 -28.66
N ASP A 679 17.03 41.30 -28.23
CA ASP A 679 18.45 41.21 -28.60
C ASP A 679 18.62 40.17 -29.72
N ALA A 680 18.92 40.64 -30.92
CA ALA A 680 19.17 39.84 -32.12
C ALA A 680 20.60 40.02 -32.64
N SER A 681 21.52 40.57 -31.83
CA SER A 681 22.88 40.91 -32.24
C SER A 681 23.71 39.76 -32.80
N LEU A 682 23.35 38.52 -32.44
CA LEU A 682 24.05 37.30 -32.85
C LEU A 682 23.31 36.50 -33.93
N LEU A 683 22.15 36.97 -34.41
CA LEU A 683 21.41 36.29 -35.48
C LEU A 683 22.07 36.47 -36.84
N THR A 684 22.04 35.42 -37.66
CA THR A 684 22.56 35.45 -39.04
C THR A 684 21.68 34.66 -40.00
N GLY A 685 21.22 35.29 -41.08
CA GLY A 685 20.38 34.65 -42.10
C GLY A 685 18.97 34.25 -41.62
N SER A 686 18.47 34.88 -40.56
CA SER A 686 17.15 34.67 -39.96
C SER A 686 16.10 35.65 -40.50
N ASP A 687 14.83 35.22 -40.45
CA ASP A 687 13.60 36.01 -40.67
C ASP A 687 12.67 35.78 -39.47
N VAL A 688 12.74 36.69 -38.48
CA VAL A 688 11.89 36.64 -37.28
C VAL A 688 10.84 37.73 -37.36
N ARG A 689 9.56 37.36 -37.39
CA ARG A 689 8.45 38.33 -37.56
C ARG A 689 7.69 38.52 -36.25
N MET A 690 7.72 39.73 -35.70
CA MET A 690 6.96 40.14 -34.52
C MET A 690 5.60 40.68 -34.95
N MET A 691 4.54 39.88 -34.85
CA MET A 691 3.18 40.20 -35.28
C MET A 691 2.26 40.48 -34.10
N GLY A 692 1.46 41.56 -34.17
CA GLY A 692 0.43 41.85 -33.16
C GLY A 692 1.00 42.12 -31.76
N PHE A 693 2.23 42.64 -31.67
CA PHE A 693 2.88 42.95 -30.40
C PHE A 693 2.23 44.14 -29.67
N SER A 694 2.37 44.22 -28.35
CA SER A 694 1.93 45.36 -27.52
C SER A 694 2.98 45.74 -26.46
N GLY A 695 2.85 46.92 -25.86
CA GLY A 695 3.75 47.42 -24.81
C GLY A 695 4.62 48.61 -25.24
N PRO A 696 5.29 49.30 -24.29
CA PRO A 696 6.05 50.51 -24.59
C PRO A 696 7.29 50.21 -25.43
N LYS A 697 7.41 50.86 -26.60
CA LYS A 697 8.70 50.96 -27.31
C LYS A 697 9.60 51.99 -26.61
N GLY A 698 10.13 51.64 -25.44
CA GLY A 698 10.93 52.53 -24.61
C GLY A 698 12.42 52.53 -24.97
N GLY A 699 13.03 53.72 -25.10
CA GLY A 699 14.48 53.93 -25.14
C GLY A 699 15.16 53.78 -26.51
N SER A 700 16.40 54.28 -26.65
CA SER A 700 17.20 54.20 -27.89
C SER A 700 17.64 52.78 -28.27
N ASN A 701 17.40 51.81 -27.39
CA ASN A 701 17.81 50.42 -27.50
C ASN A 701 16.61 49.47 -27.36
N PHE A 702 15.42 49.84 -27.85
CA PHE A 702 14.25 48.94 -27.84
C PHE A 702 14.55 47.58 -28.52
N GLU A 703 15.42 47.63 -29.53
CA GLU A 703 15.89 46.49 -30.30
C GLU A 703 17.39 46.64 -30.54
N LEU A 704 18.12 45.52 -30.46
CA LEU A 704 19.52 45.42 -30.84
C LEU A 704 19.63 44.40 -31.98
N ASP A 705 19.49 44.88 -33.20
CA ASP A 705 19.48 44.06 -34.42
C ASP A 705 20.32 44.71 -35.55
N PRO A 706 21.66 44.65 -35.46
CA PRO A 706 22.54 45.19 -36.50
C PRO A 706 22.40 44.47 -37.85
N GLY A 707 21.80 43.27 -37.86
CA GLY A 707 21.61 42.45 -39.05
C GLY A 707 20.24 42.63 -39.73
N SER A 708 19.31 43.40 -39.15
CA SER A 708 17.92 43.52 -39.64
C SER A 708 17.24 42.15 -39.82
N GLN A 709 17.45 41.25 -38.86
CA GLN A 709 16.93 39.89 -38.81
C GLN A 709 15.51 39.81 -38.21
N VAL A 710 15.09 40.84 -37.47
CA VAL A 710 13.80 40.94 -36.81
C VAL A 710 12.93 41.98 -37.52
N GLN A 711 11.69 41.61 -37.83
CA GLN A 711 10.72 42.46 -38.51
C GLN A 711 9.54 42.73 -37.58
N TRP A 712 9.33 44.01 -37.25
CA TRP A 712 8.18 44.43 -36.43
C TRP A 712 6.98 44.75 -37.32
N ILE A 713 5.98 43.87 -37.26
CA ILE A 713 4.74 44.00 -38.02
C ILE A 713 3.67 44.50 -37.05
N SER A 714 3.57 45.82 -36.89
CA SER A 714 2.41 46.45 -36.26
C SER A 714 1.17 46.14 -37.10
N GLY A 715 0.04 45.87 -36.45
CA GLY A 715 -1.19 45.38 -37.10
C GLY A 715 -1.44 45.97 -38.48
N THR A 716 -1.79 45.10 -39.44
CA THR A 716 -2.01 45.33 -40.88
C THR A 716 -2.02 46.81 -41.33
N GLU A 717 -0.84 47.42 -41.47
CA GLU A 717 -0.70 48.60 -42.33
C GLU A 717 -0.77 48.11 -43.77
N PHE A 718 -1.85 48.48 -44.46
CA PHE A 718 -1.96 48.31 -45.91
C PHE A 718 -1.46 49.60 -46.56
N ALA A 719 -0.49 49.48 -47.47
CA ALA A 719 -0.03 50.61 -48.28
C ALA A 719 -0.72 50.59 -49.64
N PHE A 720 -1.11 51.76 -50.14
CA PHE A 720 -1.53 51.92 -51.53
C PHE A 720 -0.30 52.23 -52.37
N THR A 721 -0.04 51.41 -53.40
CA THR A 721 1.00 51.71 -54.39
C THR A 721 0.33 52.34 -55.61
N GLY A 722 0.60 53.63 -55.83
CA GLY A 722 0.17 54.39 -57.01
C GLY A 722 -1.03 55.32 -56.81
N THR A 723 -1.43 55.98 -57.91
CA THR A 723 -2.59 56.87 -57.99
C THR A 723 -3.67 56.23 -58.86
N PHE A 724 -4.95 56.40 -58.53
CA PHE A 724 -6.06 55.91 -59.35
C PHE A 724 -6.22 56.63 -60.71
N ALA A 725 -5.36 57.61 -61.02
CA ALA A 725 -5.28 58.30 -62.30
C ALA A 725 -4.62 57.47 -63.43
N SER A 726 -3.93 56.37 -63.11
CA SER A 726 -3.21 55.53 -64.07
C SER A 726 -4.06 54.33 -64.54
N PRO A 727 -3.97 53.89 -65.82
CA PRO A 727 -4.55 52.62 -66.25
C PRO A 727 -3.94 51.46 -65.44
N GLY A 728 -4.74 50.87 -64.54
CA GLY A 728 -4.30 49.83 -63.59
C GLY A 728 -4.75 50.07 -62.14
N GLY A 729 -5.06 51.31 -61.74
CA GLY A 729 -5.50 51.65 -60.38
C GLY A 729 -4.39 51.53 -59.31
N ALA A 730 -4.65 52.05 -58.10
CA ALA A 730 -3.75 51.81 -56.96
C ALA A 730 -3.94 50.38 -56.44
N LEU A 731 -2.83 49.66 -56.20
CA LEU A 731 -2.85 48.31 -55.62
C LEU A 731 -2.79 48.40 -54.10
N ILE A 732 -3.67 47.66 -53.42
CA ILE A 732 -3.54 47.37 -51.99
C ILE A 732 -2.51 46.27 -51.86
N VAL A 733 -1.36 46.61 -51.27
CA VAL A 733 -0.31 45.64 -50.97
C VAL A 733 -0.19 45.46 -49.47
N ASN A 734 0.11 44.23 -49.05
CA ASN A 734 0.60 44.00 -47.69
C ASN A 734 2.05 44.52 -47.57
N ASN A 735 2.61 44.50 -46.36
CA ASN A 735 4.00 44.92 -46.11
C ASN A 735 5.06 44.00 -46.78
N ALA A 736 4.66 42.89 -47.40
CA ALA A 736 5.51 42.04 -48.23
C ALA A 736 5.44 42.41 -49.74
N GLY A 737 4.61 43.39 -50.13
CA GLY A 737 4.41 43.80 -51.52
C GLY A 737 3.41 42.94 -52.30
N ASP A 738 2.74 41.98 -51.66
CA ASP A 738 1.78 41.09 -52.31
C ASP A 738 0.45 41.78 -52.55
N SER A 739 -0.08 41.63 -53.76
CA SER A 739 -1.43 42.08 -54.12
C SER A 739 -2.49 41.26 -53.38
N VAL A 740 -3.31 41.90 -52.55
CA VAL A 740 -4.30 41.21 -51.69
C VAL A 740 -5.66 41.02 -52.41
N ILE A 741 -5.74 41.21 -53.72
CA ILE A 741 -7.03 41.27 -54.43
C ILE A 741 -7.48 39.87 -54.91
N GLY A 742 -8.27 39.20 -54.07
CA GLY A 742 -9.14 38.11 -54.47
C GLY A 742 -10.61 38.52 -54.28
N ALA A 743 -11.23 39.04 -55.35
CA ALA A 743 -12.65 39.46 -55.47
C ALA A 743 -13.03 40.88 -55.00
N GLY A 744 -13.19 41.78 -56.00
CA GLY A 744 -14.20 42.85 -56.03
C GLY A 744 -14.00 44.07 -55.14
N ILE A 745 -13.36 45.12 -55.65
CA ILE A 745 -13.47 46.48 -55.08
C ILE A 745 -14.89 47.00 -55.38
N VAL A 746 -15.71 47.19 -54.34
CA VAL A 746 -16.95 47.98 -54.46
C VAL A 746 -16.58 49.45 -54.26
N ARG A 747 -16.75 50.27 -55.30
CA ARG A 747 -16.58 51.72 -55.20
C ARG A 747 -17.90 52.39 -54.84
N ASP A 748 -17.92 53.14 -53.76
CA ASP A 748 -18.98 54.10 -53.49
C ASP A 748 -18.35 55.50 -53.32
N THR A 749 -18.57 56.35 -54.31
CA THR A 749 -18.03 57.71 -54.34
C THR A 749 -19.11 58.68 -53.91
N ILE A 750 -18.84 59.45 -52.85
CA ILE A 750 -19.69 60.58 -52.47
C ILE A 750 -18.92 61.87 -52.68
N THR A 751 -19.49 62.74 -53.52
CA THR A 751 -19.08 64.13 -53.62
C THR A 751 -19.81 64.89 -52.52
N ALA A 752 -19.07 65.52 -51.60
CA ALA A 752 -19.69 66.29 -50.53
C ALA A 752 -20.60 67.38 -51.12
N GLY A 753 -21.90 67.34 -50.78
CA GLY A 753 -22.85 68.35 -51.20
C GLY A 753 -22.48 69.72 -50.63
N GLY A 754 -22.33 70.73 -51.48
CA GLY A 754 -22.05 72.11 -51.07
C GLY A 754 -20.71 72.71 -51.52
N GLY A 755 -20.20 72.37 -52.70
CA GLY A 755 -19.05 73.06 -53.32
C GLY A 755 -17.67 72.66 -52.78
N SER A 756 -17.55 71.53 -52.09
CA SER A 756 -16.27 70.99 -51.62
C SER A 756 -15.51 70.29 -52.76
N PRO A 757 -14.18 70.51 -52.93
CA PRO A 757 -13.37 69.90 -53.99
C PRO A 757 -12.98 68.44 -53.69
N TYR A 758 -13.42 67.86 -52.58
CA TYR A 758 -12.96 66.54 -52.12
C TYR A 758 -13.95 65.42 -52.47
N SER A 759 -13.41 64.27 -52.90
CA SER A 759 -14.18 63.03 -53.05
C SER A 759 -13.72 62.01 -52.02
N TYR A 760 -14.65 61.25 -51.47
CA TYR A 760 -14.37 60.17 -50.53
C TYR A 760 -14.74 58.84 -51.14
N GLU A 761 -13.91 57.83 -50.92
CA GLU A 761 -14.11 56.47 -51.42
C GLU A 761 -14.02 55.48 -50.27
N LEU A 762 -15.09 54.72 -50.08
CA LEU A 762 -15.11 53.60 -49.16
C LEU A 762 -14.73 52.32 -49.94
N LEU A 763 -13.72 51.62 -49.45
CA LEU A 763 -13.17 50.41 -50.02
C LEU A 763 -13.51 49.23 -49.13
N ALA A 764 -13.99 48.14 -49.73
CA ALA A 764 -14.22 46.86 -49.06
C ALA A 764 -13.46 45.75 -49.79
N ALA A 765 -12.76 44.88 -49.05
CA ALA A 765 -12.09 43.69 -49.59
C ALA A 765 -12.41 42.44 -48.74
N PHE A 766 -12.67 41.31 -49.41
CA PHE A 766 -13.01 40.04 -48.78
C PHE A 766 -12.08 38.94 -49.31
N GLY A 767 -11.59 38.04 -48.46
CA GLY A 767 -10.74 36.94 -48.93
C GLY A 767 -10.39 35.91 -47.86
N PRO A 768 -9.83 34.75 -48.26
CA PRO A 768 -9.48 33.66 -47.35
C PRO A 768 -8.38 34.02 -46.34
N LEU A 769 -7.57 35.05 -46.63
CA LEU A 769 -6.58 35.63 -45.70
C LEU A 769 -7.17 36.76 -44.83
N LEU A 770 -8.43 37.14 -45.06
CA LEU A 770 -9.16 38.21 -44.37
C LEU A 770 -10.55 37.68 -43.94
N PRO A 771 -10.64 36.75 -42.99
CA PRO A 771 -11.90 36.10 -42.62
C PRO A 771 -12.97 37.08 -42.09
N ASN A 772 -12.56 38.27 -41.67
CA ASN A 772 -13.45 39.34 -41.20
C ASN A 772 -13.70 40.44 -42.25
N GLY A 773 -13.04 40.42 -43.42
CA GLY A 773 -13.08 41.52 -44.40
C GLY A 773 -12.26 42.76 -43.96
N PHE A 774 -11.84 43.57 -44.93
CA PHE A 774 -11.15 44.85 -44.73
C PHE A 774 -12.01 46.00 -45.23
N PHE A 775 -12.08 47.10 -44.46
CA PHE A 775 -12.75 48.34 -44.86
C PHE A 775 -11.85 49.55 -44.63
N GLY A 776 -11.67 50.36 -45.68
CA GLY A 776 -10.88 51.59 -45.63
C GLY A 776 -11.63 52.76 -46.24
N LEU A 777 -11.47 53.95 -45.67
CA LEU A 777 -11.98 55.20 -46.22
C LEU A 777 -10.81 56.02 -46.73
N VAL A 778 -10.92 56.55 -47.94
CA VAL A 778 -9.88 57.37 -48.57
C VAL A 778 -10.48 58.72 -48.96
N LYS A 779 -9.75 59.80 -48.67
CA LYS A 779 -10.08 61.17 -49.07
C LYS A 779 -9.16 61.62 -50.21
N TYR A 780 -9.75 62.15 -51.27
CA TYR A 780 -9.04 62.70 -52.43
C TYR A 780 -9.31 64.19 -52.62
N ASP A 781 -8.37 64.89 -53.25
CA ASP A 781 -8.55 66.25 -53.75
C ASP A 781 -9.26 66.30 -55.12
N ALA A 782 -9.51 67.52 -55.63
CA ALA A 782 -10.17 67.73 -56.92
C ALA A 782 -9.37 67.22 -58.13
N SER A 783 -8.08 66.90 -57.96
CA SER A 783 -7.25 66.29 -58.99
C SER A 783 -7.28 64.76 -58.96
N GLY A 784 -7.93 64.16 -57.96
CA GLY A 784 -7.97 62.72 -57.72
C GLY A 784 -6.74 62.19 -56.99
N ALA A 785 -5.90 63.06 -56.41
CA ALA A 785 -4.77 62.65 -55.58
C ALA A 785 -5.25 62.34 -54.15
N MET A 786 -4.72 61.26 -53.56
CA MET A 786 -5.04 60.89 -52.18
C MET A 786 -4.45 61.93 -51.22
N ILE A 787 -5.29 62.42 -50.31
CA ILE A 787 -4.88 63.32 -49.22
C ILE A 787 -4.58 62.53 -47.94
N THR A 788 -5.47 61.61 -47.58
CA THR A 788 -5.40 60.82 -46.34
C THR A 788 -6.30 59.59 -46.43
N SER A 789 -6.10 58.61 -45.55
CA SER A 789 -6.92 57.41 -45.43
C SER A 789 -7.14 57.03 -43.95
N ALA A 790 -8.19 56.25 -43.69
CA ALA A 790 -8.47 55.69 -42.38
C ALA A 790 -9.02 54.26 -42.50
N THR A 791 -8.70 53.41 -41.53
CA THR A 791 -9.25 52.05 -41.43
C THR A 791 -10.50 52.04 -40.56
N VAL A 792 -11.55 51.37 -41.01
CA VAL A 792 -12.81 51.24 -40.26
C VAL A 792 -13.00 49.77 -39.88
N SER A 793 -13.13 49.49 -38.58
CA SER A 793 -13.38 48.14 -38.06
C SER A 793 -14.88 47.83 -38.02
N GLY A 794 -15.36 46.93 -38.86
CA GLY A 794 -16.74 46.44 -38.87
C GLY A 794 -17.12 45.82 -40.22
N SER A 795 -18.32 45.25 -40.36
CA SER A 795 -18.87 44.82 -41.65
C SER A 795 -19.71 45.94 -42.27
N VAL A 796 -19.32 46.44 -43.44
CA VAL A 796 -20.11 47.41 -44.21
C VAL A 796 -20.85 46.68 -45.33
N GLN A 797 -22.11 46.32 -45.07
CA GLN A 797 -22.90 45.58 -46.07
C GLN A 797 -23.45 46.48 -47.19
N GLN A 798 -23.68 47.79 -46.97
CA GLN A 798 -24.24 48.72 -47.97
C GLN A 798 -23.85 50.20 -47.72
N ARG A 799 -24.13 51.07 -48.71
CA ARG A 799 -23.76 52.48 -48.89
C ARG A 799 -24.10 53.42 -47.71
N ALA A 800 -23.27 53.42 -46.66
CA ALA A 800 -23.46 54.26 -45.48
C ALA A 800 -22.27 55.23 -45.29
N LEU A 801 -22.18 56.24 -46.16
CA LEU A 801 -21.23 57.34 -46.03
C LEU A 801 -21.98 58.67 -46.15
N ALA A 802 -21.66 59.65 -45.33
CA ALA A 802 -22.17 61.02 -45.45
C ALA A 802 -21.09 62.02 -45.04
N VAL A 803 -21.16 63.23 -45.59
CA VAL A 803 -20.26 64.34 -45.23
C VAL A 803 -21.13 65.54 -44.89
N ASP A 804 -20.89 66.16 -43.74
CA ASP A 804 -21.62 67.36 -43.34
C ASP A 804 -20.97 68.65 -43.87
N ARG A 805 -21.59 69.79 -43.55
CA ARG A 805 -21.15 71.14 -43.95
C ARG A 805 -19.82 71.59 -43.32
N LEU A 806 -19.36 70.92 -42.27
CA LEU A 806 -18.06 71.17 -41.63
C LEU A 806 -16.95 70.29 -42.21
N GLY A 807 -17.31 69.33 -43.08
CA GLY A 807 -16.38 68.37 -43.68
C GLY A 807 -16.13 67.15 -42.80
N ASP A 808 -16.88 66.99 -41.71
CA ASP A 808 -16.85 65.77 -40.90
C ASP A 808 -17.50 64.63 -41.71
N VAL A 809 -16.91 63.44 -41.60
CA VAL A 809 -17.30 62.27 -42.37
C VAL A 809 -17.96 61.24 -41.44
N TYR A 810 -19.11 60.73 -41.85
CA TYR A 810 -19.89 59.76 -41.10
C TYR A 810 -19.92 58.44 -41.85
N VAL A 811 -19.50 57.37 -41.19
CA VAL A 811 -19.44 56.01 -41.74
C VAL A 811 -20.33 55.09 -40.92
N GLY A 812 -21.34 54.48 -41.55
CA GLY A 812 -22.18 53.48 -40.92
C GLY A 812 -21.61 52.06 -41.12
N PHE A 813 -21.61 51.25 -40.07
CA PHE A 813 -21.13 49.86 -40.12
C PHE A 813 -21.88 48.96 -39.14
N THR A 814 -21.75 47.65 -39.32
CA THR A 814 -22.31 46.62 -38.43
C THR A 814 -21.21 45.78 -37.78
N ASP A 815 -21.50 45.07 -36.70
CA ASP A 815 -20.56 44.08 -36.12
C ASP A 815 -20.31 42.91 -37.08
N PHE A 816 -19.23 42.16 -36.84
CA PHE A 816 -18.80 41.06 -37.72
C PHE A 816 -19.59 39.75 -37.54
N ALA A 817 -20.63 39.73 -36.71
CA ALA A 817 -21.47 38.56 -36.51
C ALA A 817 -22.32 38.28 -37.77
N TYR A 818 -22.62 37.01 -38.05
CA TYR A 818 -23.58 36.64 -39.10
C TYR A 818 -24.75 35.86 -38.50
N PRO A 819 -25.98 36.42 -38.45
CA PRO A 819 -26.33 37.79 -38.88
C PRO A 819 -25.77 38.86 -37.91
N PRO A 820 -25.51 40.10 -38.40
CA PRO A 820 -25.02 41.18 -37.55
C PRO A 820 -26.06 41.54 -36.48
N THR A 821 -25.61 41.80 -35.26
CA THR A 821 -26.48 42.08 -34.10
C THR A 821 -26.51 43.55 -33.72
N GLN A 822 -25.51 44.33 -34.12
CA GLN A 822 -25.36 45.74 -33.75
C GLN A 822 -24.96 46.61 -34.95
N ALA A 823 -25.47 47.84 -34.99
CA ALA A 823 -25.10 48.85 -35.97
C ALA A 823 -24.48 50.07 -35.29
N PHE A 824 -23.54 50.71 -35.96
CA PHE A 824 -22.75 51.82 -35.46
C PHE A 824 -22.61 52.92 -36.52
N ILE A 825 -22.45 54.16 -36.08
CA ILE A 825 -22.01 55.29 -36.91
C ILE A 825 -20.72 55.86 -36.30
N LEU A 826 -19.63 55.81 -37.07
CA LEU A 826 -18.38 56.49 -36.77
C LEU A 826 -18.40 57.89 -37.36
N LYS A 827 -18.09 58.90 -36.54
CA LYS A 827 -17.82 60.27 -36.96
C LYS A 827 -16.30 60.49 -37.01
N LEU A 828 -15.83 60.95 -38.15
CA LEU A 828 -14.45 61.29 -38.44
C LEU A 828 -14.36 62.79 -38.73
N ASP A 829 -13.25 63.43 -38.37
CA ASP A 829 -12.98 64.81 -38.74
C ASP A 829 -12.58 64.94 -40.24
N PRO A 830 -12.35 66.15 -40.78
CA PRO A 830 -11.93 66.32 -42.17
C PRO A 830 -10.56 65.71 -42.51
N GLY A 831 -9.74 65.38 -41.52
CA GLY A 831 -8.46 64.66 -41.64
C GLY A 831 -8.60 63.14 -41.56
N LEU A 832 -9.83 62.62 -41.44
CA LEU A 832 -10.18 61.22 -41.21
C LEU A 832 -9.76 60.67 -39.83
N ALA A 833 -9.55 61.53 -38.83
CA ALA A 833 -9.33 61.09 -37.46
C ALA A 833 -10.67 60.79 -36.76
N PRO A 834 -10.82 59.67 -36.05
CA PRO A 834 -12.01 59.37 -35.26
C PRO A 834 -12.28 60.41 -34.17
N ILE A 835 -13.49 61.00 -34.17
CA ILE A 835 -13.91 62.01 -33.19
C ILE A 835 -15.22 61.67 -32.48
N GLY A 836 -15.92 60.61 -32.90
CA GLY A 836 -17.10 60.12 -32.19
C GLY A 836 -17.60 58.79 -32.72
N LEU A 837 -18.24 57.99 -31.87
CA LEU A 837 -18.86 56.71 -32.25
C LEU A 837 -20.21 56.58 -31.55
N VAL A 838 -21.25 56.24 -32.30
CA VAL A 838 -22.62 56.07 -31.78
C VAL A 838 -23.12 54.67 -32.14
N GLN A 839 -23.58 53.93 -31.14
CA GLN A 839 -24.28 52.65 -31.35
C GLN A 839 -25.77 52.90 -31.58
N ILE A 840 -26.37 52.19 -32.54
CA ILE A 840 -27.79 52.24 -32.86
C ILE A 840 -28.45 50.92 -32.44
N SER A 841 -29.44 50.99 -31.54
CA SER A 841 -30.18 49.80 -31.07
C SER A 841 -31.20 49.32 -32.12
N THR A 842 -31.14 48.04 -32.49
CA THR A 842 -31.83 47.43 -33.64
C THR A 842 -33.18 46.77 -33.27
N PHE A 843 -34.17 46.86 -34.17
CA PHE A 843 -35.17 45.79 -34.39
C PHE A 843 -35.74 45.90 -35.82
N VAL A 844 -35.41 44.91 -36.67
CA VAL A 844 -36.00 44.63 -37.99
C VAL A 844 -35.79 45.71 -39.07
N VAL A 845 -34.67 45.62 -39.78
CA VAL A 845 -34.45 45.64 -41.25
C VAL A 845 -32.93 45.60 -41.44
N GLY A 846 -32.42 44.79 -42.38
CA GLY A 846 -30.99 44.67 -42.65
C GLY A 846 -30.37 46.00 -43.09
N ALA A 847 -29.42 46.50 -42.30
CA ALA A 847 -28.56 47.68 -42.49
C ALA A 847 -29.28 49.04 -42.68
N PRO A 848 -28.71 50.17 -42.22
CA PRO A 848 -29.14 51.49 -42.71
C PRO A 848 -28.87 51.54 -44.21
N VAL A 849 -29.91 51.83 -45.00
CA VAL A 849 -29.82 51.77 -46.47
C VAL A 849 -29.10 53.02 -46.98
N GLN A 850 -29.18 54.16 -46.27
CA GLN A 850 -28.42 55.39 -46.58
C GLN A 850 -28.15 56.28 -45.34
N LEU A 851 -27.00 56.95 -45.31
CA LEU A 851 -26.74 58.10 -44.43
C LEU A 851 -26.91 59.41 -45.21
N LEU A 852 -27.64 60.37 -44.64
CA LEU A 852 -27.83 61.71 -45.23
C LEU A 852 -27.53 62.79 -44.21
N ALA A 853 -26.52 63.62 -44.48
CA ALA A 853 -26.27 64.84 -43.73
C ALA A 853 -27.06 66.02 -44.34
N ARG A 854 -27.89 66.70 -43.54
CA ARG A 854 -28.61 67.92 -43.94
C ARG A 854 -28.52 68.97 -42.83
N GLY A 855 -27.81 70.07 -43.10
CA GLY A 855 -27.58 71.10 -42.09
C GLY A 855 -26.72 70.57 -40.95
N ASP A 856 -27.23 70.63 -39.72
CA ASP A 856 -26.58 70.12 -38.49
C ASP A 856 -27.01 68.71 -38.10
N TYR A 857 -27.87 68.09 -38.90
CA TYR A 857 -28.47 66.80 -38.57
C TYR A 857 -27.98 65.70 -39.52
N LEU A 858 -27.66 64.54 -38.92
CA LEU A 858 -27.42 63.29 -39.63
C LEU A 858 -28.66 62.41 -39.53
N TYR A 859 -29.16 61.97 -40.68
CA TYR A 859 -30.27 61.04 -40.79
C TYR A 859 -29.74 59.69 -41.24
N ALA A 860 -30.09 58.61 -40.53
CA ALA A 860 -29.91 57.24 -40.98
C ALA A 860 -31.28 56.74 -41.46
N ILE A 861 -31.39 56.35 -42.73
CA ILE A 861 -32.64 56.00 -43.43
C ILE A 861 -32.70 54.51 -43.73
#